data_AF-L9ZAP6-F1
#
_entry.id   AF-L9ZAP6-F1
#
_cell.length_a   1.000
_cell.length_b   1.000
_cell.length_c   1.000
_cell.angle_alpha   90.00
_cell.angle_beta   90.00
_cell.angle_gamma   90.00
#
_symmetry.space_group_name_H-M   'P 1'
#
loop_
_entity.id
_entity.type
_entity.pdbx_description
1 polymer ?
#
loop_
_entity_poly.entity_id
_entity_poly.type
_entity_poly.pdbx_seq_one_letter_code
_entity_poly.pdbx_strand_id
1 'polypeptide(L)'
;MRRQKQEGWLWLLKELLQERKSWLTHWSFLWVIPAGILIAFSLAHILAPLTTGSFDKLQTTWQAQLTITSLSFIVLIFLLDQIYRSQYQEGVMQDFLAAARAMPVIYFSLFTGGIMAYAYFQLSRETTTAFATDVIFFLFVGTITSIGYVYYRVARLIFYDPKDEFMQQEIERGIDRKVDTDARQRIANNIPRETLPDYAQLQSDSHSVSQRTDLYTADEIDTIGHAADVNLSTLIQAFNEVEASPDEGTDPEDIQLLLNVELGQKLVAGVPVLSVNTRNGATIDVPRRVGEVLAQAITCSDSHPFDTGEDQIDRNLDYINDSCKQAINNLNSSGLRRHMEFYTDILQYVTHSPIASSSTSTGIIDRIHREFYHIFDAAADTGNAELINTIRAQTFHICLRYHLQGEKTLFDKFLGLYTNYYKVLTSQSGNSTDDLVHGFLVSIENLQTRLTAELGRAETEDEVNEVAANIQSWYEVLEDVFRHSIDLGDAKTFNNVWSLGEDEFILADPRRSSPNIYELQRQVEEADADEERDQLQTRLDAYNEKERVIGLFREEFEHLQFIAAARAFLAFKKGELPEDAFASMFDDSISNSLVSISKLSEIYLRLRQNPQIVSLLKWESEDSDVFKDVQTSLPATHTWLKEFYCMLCLLLLNPDDYPGDDIAPDDNPLTELDVTKQAYPGFQETLDELDEDVFNRLPVADEQLDQFEKRKELLRSLDTQMQDILEQREEDRIIEAALDPEKVENYKDSYVSQFVDSFTLRQALIDLDWWTQDELDNPDAIPPSGYRRWYPKQPFIEDQRVDYVQHLDTNIASHVTAVIERMLDECNPYLTAETVSSHDAVPDRVAELCAGKNPVALIAGRYRPRLAIRNSDAFDPDYVESGHCIGGFQYTDDQPTVPVYSEPEMEPDILLLTEPTTQPEFTERSESDAPVDIKITATDRELMREVKGDEEYEALSDDDIRDLLQRVRMQIEYRLTVDISDDIGIRISIEES
;
A
#
# COMPACT_ATOMS: atom_id res chain seq x y z
N MET A 1 -21.59 19.38 -55.26
CA MET A 1 -21.39 20.29 -56.41
C MET A 1 -21.52 21.73 -55.90
N ARG A 2 -20.45 22.54 -56.04
CA ARG A 2 -20.37 24.02 -55.94
C ARG A 2 -20.66 24.73 -54.59
N ARG A 3 -19.65 24.76 -53.70
CA ARG A 3 -19.15 25.97 -52.99
C ARG A 3 -18.03 25.57 -52.01
N GLN A 4 -16.83 25.29 -52.52
CA GLN A 4 -15.65 25.08 -51.66
C GLN A 4 -14.36 25.28 -52.46
N LYS A 5 -14.14 26.50 -52.97
CA LYS A 5 -12.91 26.79 -53.74
C LYS A 5 -12.43 28.25 -53.70
N GLN A 6 -12.75 29.00 -52.65
CA GLN A 6 -12.38 30.43 -52.60
C GLN A 6 -11.76 30.95 -51.30
N GLU A 7 -11.30 30.09 -50.38
CA GLU A 7 -10.68 30.55 -49.11
C GLU A 7 -9.26 30.01 -48.84
N GLY A 8 -8.60 29.38 -49.82
CA GLY A 8 -7.24 28.83 -49.61
C GLY A 8 -6.14 29.87 -49.41
N TRP A 9 -6.28 31.09 -49.93
CA TRP A 9 -5.25 32.14 -49.82
C TRP A 9 -5.39 33.00 -48.56
N LEU A 10 -6.59 33.09 -47.99
CA LEU A 10 -6.86 33.85 -46.77
C LEU A 10 -6.34 33.11 -45.53
N TRP A 11 -6.36 31.78 -45.52
CA TRP A 11 -5.73 30.95 -44.50
C TRP A 11 -4.21 31.11 -44.50
N LEU A 12 -3.59 31.04 -45.68
CA LEU A 12 -2.14 31.25 -45.89
C LEU A 12 -1.66 32.63 -45.42
N LEU A 13 -2.47 33.67 -45.63
CA LEU A 13 -2.20 35.03 -45.14
C LEU A 13 -2.38 35.19 -43.63
N LYS A 14 -3.31 34.45 -43.03
CA LYS A 14 -3.61 34.52 -41.58
C LYS A 14 -2.54 33.80 -40.75
N GLU A 15 -2.01 32.71 -41.28
CA GLU A 15 -0.93 31.91 -40.68
C GLU A 15 0.43 32.62 -40.78
N LEU A 16 0.69 33.34 -41.89
CA LEU A 16 1.89 34.18 -42.08
C LEU A 16 1.93 35.43 -41.18
N LEU A 17 0.81 35.84 -40.58
CA LEU A 17 0.69 37.09 -39.80
C LEU A 17 0.87 36.88 -38.28
N GLN A 18 0.88 35.64 -37.78
CA GLN A 18 0.86 35.37 -36.33
C GLN A 18 2.24 35.30 -35.66
N GLU A 19 3.34 35.12 -36.40
CA GLU A 19 4.69 35.10 -35.80
C GLU A 19 5.42 36.43 -35.99
N ARG A 20 5.64 37.16 -34.88
CA ARG A 20 6.53 38.34 -34.84
C ARG A 20 7.99 37.91 -34.99
N LYS A 21 8.43 37.59 -36.21
CA LYS A 21 9.84 37.67 -36.61
C LYS A 21 10.01 38.75 -37.67
N SER A 22 10.85 39.74 -37.35
CA SER A 22 11.31 40.90 -38.15
C SER A 22 10.56 41.22 -39.45
N TRP A 23 9.91 42.39 -39.47
CA TRP A 23 9.26 43.04 -40.63
C TRP A 23 10.09 43.04 -41.92
N LEU A 24 11.43 43.06 -41.83
CA LEU A 24 12.35 43.03 -42.98
C LEU A 24 12.28 41.70 -43.77
N THR A 25 11.97 40.60 -43.10
CA THR A 25 11.92 39.25 -43.68
C THR A 25 10.62 39.03 -44.47
N HIS A 26 9.48 39.47 -43.96
CA HIS A 26 8.20 39.49 -44.71
C HIS A 26 8.31 40.33 -45.99
N TRP A 27 9.00 41.47 -45.92
CA TRP A 27 9.26 42.29 -47.10
C TRP A 27 10.12 41.56 -48.14
N SER A 28 11.13 40.79 -47.73
CA SER A 28 11.94 40.03 -48.68
C SER A 28 11.14 38.96 -49.45
N PHE A 29 10.19 38.28 -48.80
CA PHE A 29 9.34 37.26 -49.43
C PHE A 29 8.30 37.86 -50.38
N LEU A 30 7.72 39.01 -50.00
CA LEU A 30 6.71 39.73 -50.77
C LEU A 30 7.26 40.40 -52.03
N TRP A 31 8.59 40.59 -52.12
CA TRP A 31 9.25 41.09 -53.33
C TRP A 31 9.86 40.00 -54.20
N VAL A 32 10.46 38.95 -53.62
CA VAL A 32 11.22 37.95 -54.40
C VAL A 32 10.32 37.03 -55.22
N ILE A 33 9.17 36.58 -54.70
CA ILE A 33 8.25 35.70 -55.44
C ILE A 33 7.53 36.47 -56.56
N PRO A 34 6.94 37.66 -56.30
CA PRO A 34 6.35 38.45 -57.37
C PRO A 34 7.37 38.94 -58.38
N ALA A 35 8.60 39.30 -57.98
CA ALA A 35 9.67 39.65 -58.92
C ALA A 35 10.14 38.46 -59.74
N GLY A 36 10.29 37.27 -59.16
CA GLY A 36 10.63 36.04 -59.89
C GLY A 36 9.55 35.64 -60.89
N ILE A 37 8.27 35.76 -60.50
CA ILE A 37 7.13 35.54 -61.40
C ILE A 37 7.05 36.65 -62.46
N LEU A 38 7.24 37.93 -62.11
CA LEU A 38 7.27 39.03 -63.06
C LEU A 38 8.42 38.88 -64.06
N ILE A 39 9.61 38.46 -63.62
CA ILE A 39 10.77 38.20 -64.47
C ILE A 39 10.51 37.00 -65.39
N ALA A 40 9.94 35.91 -64.87
CA ALA A 40 9.57 34.74 -65.66
C ALA A 40 8.44 35.05 -66.67
N PHE A 41 7.43 35.83 -66.28
CA PHE A 41 6.30 36.21 -67.13
C PHE A 41 6.72 37.25 -68.17
N SER A 42 7.58 38.21 -67.80
CA SER A 42 8.14 39.18 -68.75
C SER A 42 9.12 38.52 -69.73
N LEU A 43 9.94 37.55 -69.30
CA LEU A 43 10.73 36.74 -70.24
C LEU A 43 9.85 35.85 -71.13
N ALA A 44 8.82 35.20 -70.58
CA ALA A 44 7.88 34.40 -71.37
C ALA A 44 7.13 35.25 -72.42
N HIS A 45 6.79 36.50 -72.10
CA HIS A 45 6.19 37.44 -73.06
C HIS A 45 7.18 37.93 -74.12
N ILE A 46 8.47 38.08 -73.78
CA ILE A 46 9.53 38.39 -74.74
C ILE A 46 9.82 37.17 -75.67
N LEU A 47 9.64 35.95 -75.17
CA LEU A 47 9.83 34.69 -75.90
C LEU A 47 8.61 34.24 -76.74
N ALA A 48 7.45 34.90 -76.63
CA ALA A 48 6.21 34.48 -77.30
C ALA A 48 6.20 34.51 -78.85
N PRO A 49 7.09 35.20 -79.59
CA PRO A 49 7.26 34.95 -81.02
C PRO A 49 8.50 34.06 -81.24
N LEU A 50 8.34 32.76 -80.97
CA LEU A 50 9.33 31.70 -81.21
C LEU A 50 9.17 31.05 -82.60
N THR A 51 8.67 31.78 -83.60
CA THR A 51 8.47 31.26 -84.97
C THR A 51 9.38 31.86 -86.04
N THR A 52 10.35 32.72 -85.71
CA THR A 52 11.31 33.24 -86.70
C THR A 52 12.74 33.32 -86.16
N GLY A 53 13.64 32.58 -86.82
CA GLY A 53 15.03 32.38 -86.44
C GLY A 53 15.84 33.68 -86.39
N SER A 54 16.26 34.06 -85.18
CA SER A 54 17.20 35.15 -84.94
C SER A 54 18.19 34.74 -83.84
N PHE A 55 19.47 34.84 -84.15
CA PHE A 55 20.59 34.44 -83.30
C PHE A 55 20.76 35.33 -82.05
N ASP A 56 20.31 36.59 -82.11
CA ASP A 56 20.36 37.55 -80.99
C ASP A 56 19.52 37.11 -79.77
N LYS A 57 18.49 36.30 -80.00
CA LYS A 57 17.61 35.80 -78.93
C LYS A 57 18.26 34.68 -78.11
N LEU A 58 19.16 33.90 -78.71
CA LEU A 58 19.86 32.79 -78.02
C LEU A 58 20.95 33.33 -77.07
N GLN A 59 21.61 34.42 -77.46
CA GLN A 59 22.58 35.14 -76.63
C GLN A 59 21.92 35.73 -75.37
N THR A 60 20.76 36.38 -75.53
CA THR A 60 20.02 36.98 -74.41
C THR A 60 19.45 35.94 -73.46
N THR A 61 18.93 34.80 -73.96
CA THR A 61 18.47 33.69 -73.10
C THR A 61 19.62 33.04 -72.32
N TRP A 62 20.76 32.79 -72.97
CA TRP A 62 21.96 32.26 -72.31
C TRP A 62 22.50 33.20 -71.22
N GLN A 63 22.61 34.49 -71.52
CA GLN A 63 23.06 35.51 -70.56
C GLN A 63 22.07 35.66 -69.40
N ALA A 64 20.76 35.62 -69.67
CA ALA A 64 19.74 35.65 -68.63
C ALA A 64 19.83 34.41 -67.74
N GLN A 65 20.02 33.22 -68.31
CA GLN A 65 20.20 31.98 -67.54
C GLN A 65 21.44 32.08 -66.64
N LEU A 66 22.61 32.42 -67.19
CA LEU A 66 23.83 32.57 -66.39
C LEU A 66 23.67 33.60 -65.28
N THR A 67 23.01 34.73 -65.55
CA THR A 67 22.79 35.78 -64.56
C THR A 67 21.88 35.29 -63.45
N ILE A 68 20.74 34.67 -63.79
CA ILE A 68 19.79 34.11 -62.81
C ILE A 68 20.48 33.04 -61.97
N THR A 69 21.21 32.12 -62.61
CA THR A 69 21.89 31.03 -61.92
C THR A 69 22.98 31.58 -60.98
N SER A 70 23.79 32.53 -61.43
CA SER A 70 24.87 33.15 -60.63
C SER A 70 24.31 33.95 -59.45
N LEU A 71 23.28 34.75 -59.66
CA LEU A 71 22.63 35.51 -58.58
C LEU A 71 21.95 34.57 -57.57
N SER A 72 21.35 33.49 -58.06
CA SER A 72 20.75 32.45 -57.22
C SER A 72 21.78 31.71 -56.38
N PHE A 73 22.99 31.48 -56.90
CA PHE A 73 24.08 30.90 -56.11
C PHE A 73 24.64 31.86 -55.07
N ILE A 74 24.74 33.15 -55.38
CA ILE A 74 25.19 34.16 -54.41
C ILE A 74 24.22 34.23 -53.23
N VAL A 75 22.91 34.27 -53.50
CA VAL A 75 21.90 34.27 -52.44
C VAL A 75 21.88 32.95 -51.66
N LEU A 76 22.10 31.81 -52.32
CA LEU A 76 22.26 30.51 -51.65
C LEU A 76 23.48 30.51 -50.72
N ILE A 77 24.61 31.06 -51.15
CA ILE A 77 25.83 31.19 -50.34
C ILE A 77 25.60 32.13 -49.14
N PHE A 78 24.87 33.23 -49.32
CA PHE A 78 24.51 34.11 -48.21
C PHE A 78 23.57 33.45 -47.20
N LEU A 79 22.60 32.66 -47.66
CA LEU A 79 21.76 31.84 -46.80
C LEU A 79 22.59 30.77 -46.08
N LEU A 80 23.56 30.14 -46.75
CA LEU A 80 24.52 29.23 -46.14
C LEU A 80 25.39 29.91 -45.07
N ASP A 81 25.91 31.12 -45.32
CA ASP A 81 26.71 31.88 -44.34
C ASP A 81 25.88 32.26 -43.12
N GLN A 82 24.59 32.55 -43.30
CA GLN A 82 23.69 32.87 -42.20
C GLN A 82 23.39 31.64 -41.31
N ILE A 83 23.29 30.45 -41.91
CA ILE A 83 23.14 29.18 -41.18
C ILE A 83 24.46 28.75 -40.54
N TYR A 84 25.60 29.02 -41.16
CA TYR A 84 26.93 28.73 -40.61
C TYR A 84 27.25 29.58 -39.37
N ARG A 85 26.62 30.76 -39.23
CA ARG A 85 26.76 31.64 -38.06
C ARG A 85 25.80 31.33 -36.92
N SER A 86 24.72 30.57 -37.14
CA SER A 86 23.93 30.03 -36.03
C SER A 86 24.67 28.83 -35.43
N GLN A 87 24.55 28.60 -34.12
CA GLN A 87 25.39 27.75 -33.27
C GLN A 87 25.41 26.22 -33.57
N TYR A 88 25.34 25.79 -34.83
CA TYR A 88 25.31 24.39 -35.23
C TYR A 88 26.71 23.87 -35.59
N GLN A 89 27.15 22.80 -34.92
CA GLN A 89 28.46 22.17 -35.05
C GLN A 89 28.76 21.61 -36.46
N GLU A 90 30.06 21.38 -36.74
CA GLU A 90 30.59 20.77 -37.96
C GLU A 90 29.89 19.42 -38.27
N GLY A 91 29.21 19.33 -39.43
CA GLY A 91 28.49 18.14 -39.90
C GLY A 91 27.10 18.48 -40.47
N VAL A 92 26.39 19.41 -39.84
CA VAL A 92 25.02 19.82 -40.21
C VAL A 92 24.93 20.39 -41.64
N MET A 93 26.02 20.97 -42.15
CA MET A 93 26.08 21.50 -43.52
C MET A 93 25.86 20.42 -44.58
N GLN A 94 26.43 19.22 -44.39
CA GLN A 94 26.29 18.12 -45.34
C GLN A 94 24.87 17.56 -45.32
N ASP A 95 24.29 17.40 -44.13
CA ASP A 95 22.92 16.90 -43.96
C ASP A 95 21.87 17.91 -44.44
N PHE A 96 22.09 19.20 -44.20
CA PHE A 96 21.24 20.27 -44.72
C PHE A 96 21.26 20.33 -46.25
N LEU A 97 22.46 20.26 -46.86
CA LEU A 97 22.60 20.23 -48.32
C LEU A 97 22.00 18.96 -48.95
N ALA A 98 22.08 17.82 -48.25
CA ALA A 98 21.47 16.56 -48.66
C ALA A 98 19.93 16.61 -48.57
N ALA A 99 19.38 17.09 -47.44
CA ALA A 99 17.94 17.24 -47.20
C ALA A 99 17.29 18.28 -48.12
N ALA A 100 17.99 19.37 -48.42
CA ALA A 100 17.56 20.39 -49.39
C ALA A 100 17.68 19.92 -50.85
N ARG A 101 18.36 18.78 -51.11
CA ARG A 101 18.74 18.30 -52.46
C ARG A 101 19.37 19.42 -53.31
N ALA A 102 20.16 20.28 -52.68
CA ALA A 102 20.76 21.43 -53.35
C ALA A 102 21.77 20.94 -54.41
N MET A 103 22.65 20.01 -54.05
CA MET A 103 23.75 19.51 -54.91
C MET A 103 23.29 18.99 -56.29
N PRO A 104 22.26 18.12 -56.40
CA PRO A 104 21.70 17.71 -57.70
C PRO A 104 21.25 18.88 -58.58
N VAL A 105 20.69 19.93 -57.99
CA VAL A 105 20.22 21.13 -58.72
C VAL A 105 21.38 22.04 -59.09
N ILE A 106 22.42 22.14 -58.26
CA ILE A 106 23.68 22.80 -58.61
C ILE A 106 24.30 22.11 -59.83
N TYR A 107 24.42 20.78 -59.80
CA TYR A 107 24.96 20.02 -60.91
C TYR A 107 24.09 20.11 -62.16
N PHE A 108 22.77 20.03 -62.02
CA PHE A 108 21.83 20.19 -63.14
C PHE A 108 21.94 21.58 -63.78
N SER A 109 21.97 22.64 -62.98
CA SER A 109 22.07 24.02 -63.49
C SER A 109 23.42 24.35 -64.13
N LEU A 110 24.52 23.79 -63.61
CA LEU A 110 25.84 23.87 -64.25
C LEU A 110 25.89 23.04 -65.54
N PHE A 111 25.27 21.86 -65.56
CA PHE A 111 25.21 20.99 -66.73
C PHE A 111 24.35 21.58 -67.85
N THR A 112 23.14 22.07 -67.54
CA THR A 112 22.30 22.81 -68.50
C THR A 112 23.01 24.08 -68.95
N GLY A 113 23.75 24.74 -68.03
CA GLY A 113 24.67 25.81 -68.32
C GLY A 113 25.69 25.42 -69.41
N GLY A 114 26.45 24.35 -69.19
CA GLY A 114 27.45 23.86 -70.14
C GLY A 114 26.88 23.46 -71.50
N ILE A 115 25.72 22.81 -71.53
CA ILE A 115 25.02 22.45 -72.78
C ILE A 115 24.60 23.70 -73.55
N MET A 116 24.06 24.71 -72.86
CA MET A 116 23.63 25.96 -73.48
C MET A 116 24.82 26.78 -74.00
N ALA A 117 25.95 26.80 -73.28
CA ALA A 117 27.21 27.40 -73.75
C ALA A 117 27.73 26.70 -75.02
N TYR A 118 27.75 25.37 -75.01
CA TYR A 118 28.17 24.56 -76.14
C TYR A 118 27.25 24.74 -77.35
N ALA A 119 25.93 24.74 -77.12
CA ALA A 119 24.93 24.99 -78.15
C ALA A 119 25.10 26.40 -78.76
N TYR A 120 25.33 27.43 -77.94
CA TYR A 120 25.62 28.78 -78.44
C TYR A 120 26.88 28.82 -79.31
N PHE A 121 27.97 28.18 -78.86
CA PHE A 121 29.25 28.21 -79.58
C PHE A 121 29.20 27.43 -80.91
N GLN A 122 28.61 26.23 -80.91
CA GLN A 122 28.48 25.37 -82.11
C GLN A 122 27.41 25.89 -83.09
N LEU A 123 26.21 26.26 -82.61
CA LEU A 123 25.14 26.70 -83.50
C LEU A 123 25.35 28.13 -84.03
N SER A 124 26.32 28.91 -83.52
CA SER A 124 26.69 30.24 -84.07
C SER A 124 27.18 30.25 -85.51
N ARG A 125 27.39 29.07 -86.10
CA ARG A 125 27.92 28.92 -87.46
C ARG A 125 26.94 28.33 -88.48
N GLU A 126 25.77 27.79 -88.08
CA GLU A 126 24.79 27.21 -89.03
C GLU A 126 23.33 27.50 -88.65
N THR A 127 22.45 27.55 -89.65
CA THR A 127 21.00 27.79 -89.48
C THR A 127 20.35 26.77 -88.55
N THR A 128 19.82 27.28 -87.43
CA THR A 128 19.17 26.54 -86.34
C THR A 128 17.92 25.78 -86.80
N THR A 129 17.79 24.51 -86.40
CA THR A 129 16.55 23.73 -86.54
C THR A 129 15.60 23.99 -85.36
N ALA A 130 14.28 23.98 -85.59
CA ALA A 130 13.27 24.24 -84.55
C ALA A 130 13.43 23.34 -83.30
N PHE A 131 13.87 22.10 -83.50
CA PHE A 131 14.14 21.14 -82.43
C PHE A 131 15.19 21.63 -81.40
N ALA A 132 16.24 22.31 -81.85
CA ALA A 132 17.28 22.81 -80.95
C ALA A 132 16.74 23.94 -80.04
N THR A 133 15.87 24.79 -80.58
CA THR A 133 15.27 25.90 -79.84
C THR A 133 14.30 25.41 -78.75
N ASP A 134 13.51 24.36 -79.03
CA ASP A 134 12.60 23.77 -78.05
C ASP A 134 13.38 23.11 -76.89
N VAL A 135 14.45 22.37 -77.19
CA VAL A 135 15.31 21.75 -76.16
C VAL A 135 15.95 22.80 -75.26
N ILE A 136 16.45 23.90 -75.82
CA ILE A 136 17.03 25.04 -75.10
C ILE A 136 15.98 25.69 -74.18
N PHE A 137 14.76 25.87 -74.66
CA PHE A 137 13.66 26.42 -73.86
C PHE A 137 13.30 25.51 -72.67
N PHE A 138 13.16 24.21 -72.90
CA PHE A 138 12.86 23.25 -71.83
C PHE A 138 13.98 23.17 -70.78
N LEU A 139 15.25 23.24 -71.20
CA LEU A 139 16.38 23.30 -70.28
C LEU A 139 16.38 24.59 -69.45
N PHE A 140 16.04 25.72 -70.04
CA PHE A 140 15.92 27.00 -69.33
C PHE A 140 14.79 26.98 -68.29
N VAL A 141 13.58 26.59 -68.69
CA VAL A 141 12.42 26.46 -67.78
C VAL A 141 12.74 25.45 -66.68
N GLY A 142 13.29 24.29 -67.03
CA GLY A 142 13.71 23.28 -66.07
C GLY A 142 14.74 23.80 -65.06
N THR A 143 15.68 24.65 -65.48
CA THR A 143 16.68 25.25 -64.59
C THR A 143 16.04 26.25 -63.62
N ILE A 144 15.16 27.13 -64.09
CA ILE A 144 14.44 28.09 -63.22
C ILE A 144 13.54 27.36 -62.23
N THR A 145 12.77 26.36 -62.68
CA THR A 145 11.89 25.58 -61.80
C THR A 145 12.70 24.80 -60.77
N SER A 146 13.85 24.24 -61.14
CA SER A 146 14.73 23.52 -60.21
C SER A 146 15.32 24.45 -59.15
N ILE A 147 15.76 25.65 -59.53
CA ILE A 147 16.22 26.67 -58.58
C ILE A 147 15.08 27.07 -57.65
N GLY A 148 13.89 27.38 -58.19
CA GLY A 148 12.71 27.69 -57.39
C GLY A 148 12.34 26.59 -56.40
N TYR A 149 12.49 25.32 -56.78
CA TYR A 149 12.27 24.16 -55.91
C TYR A 149 13.27 24.11 -54.74
N VAL A 150 14.55 24.39 -54.97
CA VAL A 150 15.57 24.45 -53.89
C VAL A 150 15.25 25.60 -52.94
N TYR A 151 14.90 26.78 -53.46
CA TYR A 151 14.52 27.91 -52.61
C TYR A 151 13.29 27.61 -51.76
N TYR A 152 12.27 26.95 -52.32
CA TYR A 152 11.12 26.48 -51.55
C TYR A 152 11.52 25.49 -50.45
N ARG A 153 12.41 24.53 -50.74
CA ARG A 153 12.87 23.52 -49.77
C ARG A 153 13.73 24.13 -48.66
N VAL A 154 14.65 25.04 -49.01
CA VAL A 154 15.48 25.79 -48.06
C VAL A 154 14.60 26.69 -47.18
N ALA A 155 13.63 27.40 -47.75
CA ALA A 155 12.67 28.18 -46.98
C ALA A 155 11.84 27.28 -46.05
N ARG A 156 11.37 26.12 -46.53
CA ARG A 156 10.67 25.16 -45.68
C ARG A 156 11.53 24.70 -44.51
N LEU A 157 12.81 24.37 -44.73
CA LEU A 157 13.73 23.93 -43.67
C LEU A 157 14.12 25.02 -42.67
N ILE A 158 14.07 26.29 -43.06
CA ILE A 158 14.41 27.44 -42.19
C ILE A 158 13.19 27.94 -41.40
N PHE A 159 11.98 27.86 -41.98
CA PHE A 159 10.77 28.49 -41.43
C PHE A 159 9.74 27.51 -40.84
N TYR A 160 9.65 26.27 -41.32
CA TYR A 160 8.91 25.21 -40.64
C TYR A 160 9.96 24.36 -39.96
N ASP A 161 10.14 24.48 -38.64
CA ASP A 161 11.12 23.66 -37.94
C ASP A 161 10.71 22.18 -38.04
N PRO A 162 11.25 21.38 -38.98
CA PRO A 162 10.86 19.99 -39.17
C PRO A 162 11.69 19.10 -38.23
N LYS A 163 12.57 19.69 -37.41
CA LYS A 163 13.37 18.99 -36.42
C LYS A 163 12.49 18.37 -35.36
N ASP A 164 11.41 19.03 -34.97
CA ASP A 164 10.50 18.55 -33.95
C ASP A 164 9.75 17.27 -34.35
N GLU A 165 9.08 17.29 -35.51
CA GLU A 165 8.42 16.08 -36.07
C GLU A 165 9.45 14.99 -36.41
N PHE A 166 10.65 15.37 -36.85
CA PHE A 166 11.71 14.42 -37.16
C PHE A 166 12.29 13.79 -35.89
N MET A 167 12.54 14.56 -34.83
CA MET A 167 13.01 14.10 -33.53
C MET A 167 11.99 13.18 -32.88
N GLN A 168 10.70 13.53 -32.93
CA GLN A 168 9.64 12.64 -32.45
C GLN A 168 9.67 11.30 -33.20
N GLN A 169 9.67 11.32 -34.54
CA GLN A 169 9.78 10.10 -35.34
C GLN A 169 11.09 9.33 -35.09
N GLU A 170 12.15 10.03 -34.70
CA GLU A 170 13.46 9.44 -34.41
C GLU A 170 13.49 8.78 -33.03
N ILE A 171 12.84 9.38 -32.03
CA ILE A 171 12.60 8.78 -30.71
C ILE A 171 11.68 7.56 -30.85
N GLU A 172 10.54 7.69 -31.56
CA GLU A 172 9.62 6.58 -31.82
C GLU A 172 10.34 5.41 -32.50
N ARG A 173 11.15 5.68 -33.54
CA ARG A 173 11.98 4.65 -34.19
C ARG A 173 13.06 4.09 -33.27
N GLY A 174 13.66 4.90 -32.41
CA GLY A 174 14.62 4.45 -31.42
C GLY A 174 13.98 3.48 -30.43
N ILE A 175 12.78 3.83 -29.95
CA ILE A 175 11.96 2.98 -29.07
C ILE A 175 11.63 1.67 -29.78
N ASP A 176 11.10 1.70 -31.01
CA ASP A 176 10.81 0.51 -31.83
C ASP A 176 12.03 -0.41 -32.00
N ARG A 177 13.21 0.17 -32.26
CA ARG A 177 14.47 -0.58 -32.37
C ARG A 177 14.90 -1.21 -31.05
N LYS A 178 14.69 -0.50 -29.94
CA LYS A 178 14.97 -1.04 -28.61
C LYS A 178 14.07 -2.24 -28.30
N VAL A 179 12.80 -2.21 -28.70
CA VAL A 179 11.89 -3.38 -28.56
C VAL A 179 12.39 -4.59 -29.31
N ASP A 180 12.70 -4.39 -30.59
CA ASP A 180 13.15 -5.48 -31.46
C ASP A 180 14.47 -6.04 -30.93
N THR A 181 15.33 -5.18 -30.40
CA THR A 181 16.59 -5.58 -29.74
C THR A 181 16.35 -6.35 -28.45
N ASP A 182 15.54 -5.84 -27.52
CA ASP A 182 15.22 -6.49 -26.25
C ASP A 182 14.51 -7.85 -26.50
N ALA A 183 13.61 -7.91 -27.48
CA ALA A 183 12.96 -9.15 -27.90
C ALA A 183 13.96 -10.15 -28.50
N ARG A 184 14.87 -9.68 -29.37
CA ARG A 184 15.94 -10.51 -29.94
C ARG A 184 16.90 -11.00 -28.87
N GLN A 185 17.28 -10.17 -27.91
CA GLN A 185 18.15 -10.54 -26.80
C GLN A 185 17.47 -11.58 -25.89
N ARG A 186 16.18 -11.40 -25.55
CA ARG A 186 15.39 -12.41 -24.82
C ARG A 186 15.33 -13.75 -25.55
N ILE A 187 15.03 -13.72 -26.85
CA ILE A 187 15.00 -14.94 -27.68
C ILE A 187 16.39 -15.58 -27.74
N ALA A 188 17.44 -14.78 -27.96
CA ALA A 188 18.80 -15.26 -28.10
C ALA A 188 19.37 -15.81 -26.78
N ASN A 189 19.01 -15.24 -25.63
CA ASN A 189 19.41 -15.75 -24.30
C ASN A 189 18.62 -17.01 -23.90
N ASN A 190 17.42 -17.23 -24.44
CA ASN A 190 16.65 -18.45 -24.20
C ASN A 190 17.22 -19.67 -24.95
N ILE A 191 17.80 -19.48 -26.14
CA ILE A 191 18.34 -20.58 -26.95
C ILE A 191 19.44 -21.37 -26.21
N PRO A 192 20.49 -20.76 -25.63
CA PRO A 192 21.47 -21.51 -24.86
C PRO A 192 20.86 -22.15 -23.60
N ARG A 193 19.88 -21.51 -22.93
CA ARG A 193 19.20 -22.14 -21.78
C ARG A 193 18.53 -23.48 -22.13
N GLU A 194 18.01 -23.60 -23.35
CA GLU A 194 17.36 -24.84 -23.82
C GLU A 194 18.34 -25.86 -24.44
N THR A 195 19.55 -25.43 -24.80
CA THR A 195 20.51 -26.25 -25.58
C THR A 195 21.73 -26.70 -24.76
N LEU A 196 22.01 -26.06 -23.63
CA LEU A 196 23.10 -26.44 -22.73
C LEU A 196 22.80 -27.79 -22.04
N PRO A 197 23.82 -28.62 -21.79
CA PRO A 197 23.65 -29.88 -21.07
C PRO A 197 23.26 -29.63 -19.61
N ASP A 198 22.59 -30.60 -18.97
CA ASP A 198 21.96 -30.46 -17.63
C ASP A 198 22.91 -29.98 -16.52
N TYR A 199 24.21 -30.25 -16.64
CA TYR A 199 25.27 -29.83 -15.69
C TYR A 199 25.84 -28.43 -15.98
N ALA A 200 25.37 -27.73 -17.01
CA ALA A 200 25.76 -26.37 -17.36
C ALA A 200 24.54 -25.43 -17.40
N GLN A 201 24.62 -24.28 -16.74
CA GLN A 201 23.54 -23.29 -16.69
C GLN A 201 24.05 -21.88 -17.03
N LEU A 202 23.17 -21.10 -17.65
CA LEU A 202 23.34 -19.65 -17.77
C LEU A 202 23.04 -19.00 -16.43
N GLN A 203 23.94 -18.15 -15.96
CA GLN A 203 23.71 -17.39 -14.73
C GLN A 203 22.58 -16.39 -14.96
N SER A 204 21.41 -16.59 -14.33
CA SER A 204 20.37 -15.57 -14.27
C SER A 204 20.61 -14.63 -13.11
N ASP A 205 20.43 -13.33 -13.31
CA ASP A 205 20.48 -12.31 -12.26
C ASP A 205 19.47 -12.62 -11.14
N SER A 206 19.91 -13.35 -10.10
CA SER A 206 19.47 -13.19 -8.71
C SER A 206 20.12 -14.25 -7.81
N HIS A 207 20.83 -13.73 -6.81
CA HIS A 207 21.03 -14.25 -5.46
C HIS A 207 21.45 -15.72 -5.19
N SER A 208 22.55 -15.78 -4.42
CA SER A 208 22.96 -16.83 -3.48
C SER A 208 23.61 -18.09 -4.03
N VAL A 209 24.96 -18.13 -4.06
CA VAL A 209 25.70 -19.36 -3.70
C VAL A 209 27.08 -18.98 -3.11
N SER A 210 27.35 -19.41 -1.89
CA SER A 210 28.54 -19.07 -1.09
C SER A 210 29.81 -19.88 -1.43
N GLN A 211 29.85 -20.62 -2.55
CA GLN A 211 30.99 -21.46 -2.96
C GLN A 211 31.24 -21.43 -4.48
N ARG A 212 31.29 -20.22 -5.06
CA ARG A 212 31.65 -20.00 -6.47
C ARG A 212 33.17 -19.88 -6.63
N THR A 213 33.77 -20.66 -7.53
CA THR A 213 35.16 -20.44 -7.98
C THR A 213 35.14 -20.01 -9.43
N ASP A 214 35.71 -18.84 -9.72
CA ASP A 214 35.86 -18.33 -11.07
C ASP A 214 37.03 -19.05 -11.77
N LEU A 215 36.76 -19.67 -12.92
CA LEU A 215 37.74 -20.48 -13.63
C LEU A 215 38.51 -19.69 -14.68
N TYR A 216 37.79 -18.86 -15.44
CA TYR A 216 38.34 -18.05 -16.52
C TYR A 216 37.70 -16.67 -16.53
N THR A 217 38.53 -15.63 -16.51
CA THR A 217 38.07 -14.25 -16.74
C THR A 217 38.23 -13.84 -18.19
N ALA A 218 37.48 -12.82 -18.61
CA ALA A 218 37.46 -12.34 -20.00
C ALA A 218 38.84 -11.94 -20.55
N ASP A 219 39.76 -11.48 -19.70
CA ASP A 219 41.14 -11.15 -20.07
C ASP A 219 42.05 -12.39 -20.19
N GLU A 220 41.76 -13.49 -19.48
CA GLU A 220 42.53 -14.73 -19.57
C GLU A 220 42.24 -15.52 -20.85
N ILE A 221 41.03 -15.37 -21.41
CA ILE A 221 40.59 -16.04 -22.64
C ILE A 221 40.50 -15.11 -23.86
N ASP A 222 40.98 -13.87 -23.74
CA ASP A 222 41.01 -12.86 -24.83
C ASP A 222 39.62 -12.55 -25.44
N THR A 223 38.58 -12.51 -24.60
CA THR A 223 37.19 -12.20 -25.01
C THR A 223 36.76 -10.84 -24.48
N ILE A 224 37.66 -9.85 -24.48
CA ILE A 224 37.33 -8.47 -24.05
C ILE A 224 36.53 -7.80 -25.16
N GLY A 225 35.37 -7.24 -24.83
CA GLY A 225 34.46 -6.61 -25.79
C GLY A 225 33.00 -6.97 -25.52
N HIS A 226 32.11 -6.60 -26.43
CA HIS A 226 30.71 -7.01 -26.36
C HIS A 226 30.55 -8.42 -26.93
N ALA A 227 29.93 -9.34 -26.18
CA ALA A 227 29.63 -10.69 -26.66
C ALA A 227 28.62 -10.61 -27.83
N ALA A 228 29.09 -10.88 -29.04
CA ALA A 228 28.35 -10.69 -30.28
C ALA A 228 27.68 -11.97 -30.79
N ASP A 229 28.32 -13.12 -30.59
CA ASP A 229 27.78 -14.42 -30.96
C ASP A 229 28.40 -15.51 -30.06
N VAL A 230 27.67 -16.61 -29.86
CA VAL A 230 28.13 -17.77 -29.09
C VAL A 230 27.90 -19.02 -29.93
N ASN A 231 28.99 -19.65 -30.36
CA ASN A 231 28.93 -20.93 -31.08
C ASN A 231 28.63 -22.06 -30.08
N LEU A 232 27.35 -22.39 -29.94
CA LEU A 232 26.85 -23.41 -29.02
C LEU A 232 27.54 -24.77 -29.19
N SER A 233 27.87 -25.18 -30.41
CA SER A 233 28.54 -26.47 -30.65
C SER A 233 29.97 -26.51 -30.09
N THR A 234 30.68 -25.38 -30.18
CA THR A 234 32.04 -25.23 -29.66
C THR A 234 32.03 -24.98 -28.16
N LEU A 235 31.00 -24.29 -27.66
CA LEU A 235 30.74 -24.10 -26.23
C LEU A 235 30.45 -25.44 -25.53
N ILE A 236 29.59 -26.28 -26.10
CA ILE A 236 29.30 -27.63 -25.57
C ILE A 236 30.57 -28.48 -25.59
N GLN A 237 31.40 -28.36 -26.64
CA GLN A 237 32.70 -29.03 -26.65
C GLN A 237 33.60 -28.56 -25.49
N ALA A 238 33.65 -27.26 -25.20
CA ALA A 238 34.40 -26.74 -24.05
C ALA A 238 33.89 -27.33 -22.73
N PHE A 239 32.57 -27.41 -22.54
CA PHE A 239 31.96 -27.97 -21.32
C PHE A 239 32.20 -29.48 -21.18
N ASN A 240 32.13 -30.24 -22.26
CA ASN A 240 32.47 -31.67 -22.27
C ASN A 240 33.95 -31.90 -21.93
N GLU A 241 34.85 -31.00 -22.33
CA GLU A 241 36.28 -31.09 -22.00
C GLU A 241 36.54 -30.78 -20.51
N VAL A 242 35.70 -29.96 -19.86
CA VAL A 242 35.76 -29.72 -18.41
C VAL A 242 35.22 -30.92 -17.63
N GLU A 243 34.08 -31.47 -18.03
CA GLU A 243 33.47 -32.66 -17.42
C GLU A 243 34.37 -33.92 -17.56
N ALA A 244 35.14 -34.02 -18.64
CA ALA A 244 36.05 -35.14 -18.87
C ALA A 244 37.39 -35.04 -18.11
N SER A 245 37.64 -33.94 -17.38
CA SER A 245 38.91 -33.66 -16.70
C SER A 245 38.88 -33.65 -15.15
N PRO A 246 38.03 -34.42 -14.42
CA PRO A 246 38.05 -34.38 -12.97
C PRO A 246 39.31 -35.07 -12.42
N ASP A 247 39.91 -34.47 -11.40
CA ASP A 247 40.94 -35.11 -10.57
C ASP A 247 40.39 -36.37 -9.87
N GLU A 248 41.27 -37.32 -9.51
CA GLU A 248 40.92 -38.53 -8.76
C GLU A 248 40.24 -38.18 -7.42
N GLY A 249 38.90 -38.15 -7.40
CA GLY A 249 38.10 -37.93 -6.19
C GLY A 249 36.84 -37.07 -6.34
N THR A 250 36.60 -36.42 -7.49
CA THR A 250 35.40 -35.59 -7.72
C THR A 250 34.41 -36.33 -8.60
N ASP A 251 33.18 -36.57 -8.11
CA ASP A 251 32.11 -37.20 -8.90
C ASP A 251 31.59 -36.18 -9.95
N PRO A 252 31.45 -36.54 -11.23
CA PRO A 252 31.00 -35.62 -12.28
C PRO A 252 29.61 -35.01 -12.00
N GLU A 253 28.76 -35.71 -11.24
CA GLU A 253 27.41 -35.25 -10.86
C GLU A 253 27.41 -34.10 -9.83
N ASP A 254 28.55 -33.80 -9.20
CA ASP A 254 28.67 -32.74 -8.17
C ASP A 254 29.20 -31.40 -8.72
N ILE A 255 29.45 -31.30 -10.03
CA ILE A 255 29.98 -30.11 -10.70
C ILE A 255 28.87 -29.42 -11.48
N GLN A 256 28.60 -28.14 -11.16
CA GLN A 256 27.71 -27.29 -11.95
C GLN A 256 28.52 -26.16 -12.61
N LEU A 257 28.53 -26.13 -13.94
CA LEU A 257 29.18 -25.09 -14.73
C LEU A 257 28.23 -23.90 -14.92
N LEU A 258 28.72 -22.70 -14.62
CA LEU A 258 27.98 -21.44 -14.76
C LEU A 258 28.62 -20.59 -15.84
N LEU A 259 27.92 -20.46 -16.98
CA LEU A 259 28.31 -19.53 -18.03
C LEU A 259 27.79 -18.14 -17.69
N ASN A 260 28.69 -17.17 -17.62
CA ASN A 260 28.39 -15.78 -17.32
C ASN A 260 28.69 -14.92 -18.54
N VAL A 261 27.97 -15.21 -19.63
CA VAL A 261 28.04 -14.47 -20.90
C VAL A 261 26.64 -14.39 -21.48
N GLU A 262 26.09 -13.18 -21.52
CA GLU A 262 24.88 -12.86 -22.27
C GLU A 262 25.22 -12.11 -23.56
N LEU A 263 24.45 -12.35 -24.62
CA LEU A 263 24.65 -11.63 -25.88
C LEU A 263 24.37 -10.13 -25.68
N GLY A 264 25.31 -9.28 -26.13
CA GLY A 264 25.32 -7.83 -25.89
C GLY A 264 26.09 -7.39 -24.65
N GLN A 265 26.30 -8.29 -23.67
CA GLN A 265 27.02 -7.97 -22.44
C GLN A 265 28.45 -7.52 -22.72
N LYS A 266 28.87 -6.46 -22.04
CA LYS A 266 30.25 -5.95 -22.13
C LYS A 266 31.15 -6.73 -21.18
N LEU A 267 32.04 -7.54 -21.74
CA LEU A 267 33.07 -8.27 -21.02
C LEU A 267 34.32 -7.38 -20.89
N VAL A 268 34.65 -7.01 -19.65
CA VAL A 268 35.85 -6.24 -19.31
C VAL A 268 36.82 -7.11 -18.51
N ALA A 269 38.08 -6.68 -18.40
CA ALA A 269 39.10 -7.42 -17.66
C ALA A 269 38.64 -7.73 -16.22
N GLY A 270 38.82 -8.97 -15.77
CA GLY A 270 38.37 -9.45 -14.46
C GLY A 270 36.90 -9.88 -14.37
N VAL A 271 36.09 -9.76 -15.43
CA VAL A 271 34.73 -10.35 -15.46
C VAL A 271 34.85 -11.86 -15.66
N PRO A 272 34.29 -12.69 -14.77
CA PRO A 272 34.33 -14.14 -14.94
C PRO A 272 33.41 -14.54 -16.10
N VAL A 273 33.94 -15.33 -17.04
CA VAL A 273 33.21 -15.86 -18.19
C VAL A 273 32.67 -17.26 -17.90
N LEU A 274 33.48 -18.09 -17.23
CA LEU A 274 33.07 -19.41 -16.76
C LEU A 274 33.41 -19.53 -15.28
N SER A 275 32.42 -19.97 -14.51
CA SER A 275 32.60 -20.29 -13.10
C SER A 275 32.11 -21.70 -12.81
N VAL A 276 32.63 -22.32 -11.77
CA VAL A 276 32.13 -23.60 -11.27
C VAL A 276 31.54 -23.40 -9.88
N ASN A 277 30.42 -24.08 -9.69
CA ASN A 277 29.85 -24.34 -8.39
C ASN A 277 30.03 -25.83 -8.07
N THR A 278 30.73 -26.12 -6.97
CA THR A 278 30.91 -27.50 -6.46
C THR A 278 30.23 -27.63 -5.11
N ARG A 279 29.48 -28.72 -4.87
CA ARG A 279 28.81 -28.95 -3.57
C ARG A 279 29.77 -29.07 -2.37
N ASN A 280 31.03 -29.46 -2.61
CA ASN A 280 32.01 -29.78 -1.56
C ASN A 280 33.19 -28.78 -1.46
N GLY A 281 33.14 -27.64 -2.18
CA GLY A 281 34.22 -26.63 -2.19
C GLY A 281 35.56 -27.11 -2.76
N ALA A 282 35.56 -28.13 -3.62
CA ALA A 282 36.76 -28.68 -4.22
C ALA A 282 37.27 -27.78 -5.36
N THR A 283 38.57 -27.48 -5.37
CA THR A 283 39.22 -26.75 -6.47
C THR A 283 39.45 -27.69 -7.65
N ILE A 284 38.88 -27.36 -8.81
CA ILE A 284 39.07 -28.11 -10.06
C ILE A 284 40.23 -27.49 -10.85
N ASP A 285 41.24 -28.29 -11.21
CA ASP A 285 42.29 -27.86 -12.14
C ASP A 285 41.82 -28.06 -13.59
N VAL A 286 41.50 -26.98 -14.28
CA VAL A 286 40.93 -27.04 -15.63
C VAL A 286 42.05 -26.89 -16.67
N PRO A 287 42.14 -27.79 -17.68
CA PRO A 287 43.16 -27.69 -18.71
C PRO A 287 43.10 -26.36 -19.46
N ARG A 288 44.24 -25.71 -19.69
CA ARG A 288 44.35 -24.45 -20.46
C ARG A 288 43.67 -24.49 -21.83
N ARG A 289 43.56 -25.68 -22.43
CA ARG A 289 42.88 -25.90 -23.70
C ARG A 289 41.40 -25.53 -23.65
N VAL A 290 40.74 -25.66 -22.49
CA VAL A 290 39.35 -25.23 -22.29
C VAL A 290 39.22 -23.72 -22.49
N GLY A 291 40.14 -22.93 -21.93
CA GLY A 291 40.19 -21.48 -22.17
C GLY A 291 40.34 -21.13 -23.65
N GLU A 292 41.18 -21.87 -24.38
CA GLU A 292 41.35 -21.69 -25.85
C GLU A 292 40.08 -22.05 -26.65
N VAL A 293 39.32 -23.05 -26.22
CA VAL A 293 38.07 -23.47 -26.89
C VAL A 293 36.92 -22.53 -26.52
N LEU A 294 36.87 -22.00 -25.29
CA LEU A 294 35.95 -20.94 -24.89
C LEU A 294 36.19 -19.64 -25.67
N ALA A 295 37.46 -19.26 -25.86
CA ALA A 295 37.85 -18.13 -26.70
C ALA A 295 37.38 -18.28 -28.15
N GLN A 296 37.28 -19.51 -28.66
CA GLN A 296 36.73 -19.80 -29.99
C GLN A 296 35.20 -19.87 -30.01
N ALA A 297 34.58 -20.18 -28.88
CA ALA A 297 33.13 -20.28 -28.76
C ALA A 297 32.47 -18.91 -28.65
N ILE A 298 33.09 -17.95 -27.97
CA ILE A 298 32.53 -16.61 -27.72
C ILE A 298 33.16 -15.62 -28.70
N THR A 299 32.35 -15.06 -29.60
CA THR A 299 32.79 -14.00 -30.50
C THR A 299 32.52 -12.66 -29.86
N CYS A 300 33.57 -11.88 -29.59
CA CYS A 300 33.45 -10.52 -29.08
C CYS A 300 33.67 -9.49 -30.18
N SER A 301 32.97 -8.37 -30.06
CA SER A 301 33.07 -7.21 -30.94
C SER A 301 33.36 -5.96 -30.11
N ASP A 302 34.17 -5.05 -30.66
CA ASP A 302 34.44 -3.75 -30.04
C ASP A 302 33.18 -2.86 -30.00
N SER A 303 32.25 -3.07 -30.93
CA SER A 303 30.95 -2.39 -30.96
C SER A 303 29.83 -3.30 -30.46
N HIS A 304 28.83 -2.70 -29.81
CA HIS A 304 27.63 -3.41 -29.36
C HIS A 304 26.97 -4.13 -30.55
N PRO A 305 26.66 -5.44 -30.45
CA PRO A 305 26.16 -6.24 -31.58
C PRO A 305 24.74 -5.87 -32.00
N PHE A 306 23.99 -5.21 -31.12
CA PHE A 306 22.65 -4.69 -31.38
C PHE A 306 22.66 -3.16 -31.37
N ASP A 307 22.04 -2.53 -32.38
CA ASP A 307 21.76 -1.09 -32.41
C ASP A 307 20.52 -0.83 -31.56
N THR A 308 20.72 -0.59 -30.26
CA THR A 308 19.64 -0.52 -29.26
C THR A 308 18.75 0.72 -29.41
N GLY A 309 19.12 1.69 -30.24
CA GLY A 309 18.41 2.97 -30.36
C GLY A 309 18.44 3.83 -29.08
N GLU A 310 19.04 3.35 -27.99
CA GLU A 310 19.07 3.99 -26.67
C GLU A 310 19.84 5.30 -26.69
N ASP A 311 21.02 5.32 -27.29
CA ASP A 311 21.80 6.55 -27.51
C ASP A 311 21.01 7.59 -28.31
N GLN A 312 20.09 7.16 -29.17
CA GLN A 312 19.26 8.06 -29.97
C GLN A 312 18.08 8.62 -29.16
N ILE A 313 17.44 7.79 -28.34
CA ILE A 313 16.42 8.22 -27.37
C ILE A 313 17.04 9.21 -26.39
N ASP A 314 18.18 8.86 -25.78
CA ASP A 314 18.82 9.66 -24.74
C ASP A 314 19.31 11.01 -25.26
N ARG A 315 19.99 11.03 -26.42
CA ARG A 315 20.41 12.28 -27.06
C ARG A 315 19.25 13.20 -27.39
N ASN A 316 18.12 12.64 -27.83
CA ASN A 316 16.95 13.44 -28.19
C ASN A 316 16.20 13.94 -26.95
N LEU A 317 16.10 13.15 -25.88
CA LEU A 317 15.56 13.61 -24.59
C LEU A 317 16.45 14.70 -23.97
N ASP A 318 17.78 14.56 -24.02
CA ASP A 318 18.73 15.61 -23.60
C ASP A 318 18.51 16.90 -24.39
N TYR A 319 18.31 16.80 -25.71
CA TYR A 319 18.02 17.95 -26.55
C TYR A 319 16.71 18.65 -26.17
N ILE A 320 15.64 17.89 -25.89
CA ILE A 320 14.34 18.46 -25.45
C ILE A 320 14.53 19.16 -24.10
N ASN A 321 15.22 18.54 -23.15
CA ASN A 321 15.51 19.11 -21.84
C ASN A 321 16.32 20.41 -21.94
N ASP A 322 17.39 20.41 -22.75
CA ASP A 322 18.20 21.60 -23.01
C ASP A 322 17.40 22.70 -23.71
N SER A 323 16.48 22.33 -24.61
CA SER A 323 15.57 23.27 -25.27
C SER A 323 14.56 23.89 -24.29
N CYS A 324 14.01 23.10 -23.35
CA CYS A 324 13.18 23.59 -22.26
C CYS A 324 13.95 24.58 -21.38
N LYS A 325 15.17 24.24 -20.95
CA LYS A 325 16.04 25.14 -20.17
C LYS A 325 16.38 26.42 -20.94
N GLN A 326 16.65 26.32 -22.24
CA GLN A 326 16.91 27.48 -23.08
C GLN A 326 15.66 28.36 -23.22
N ALA A 327 14.47 27.77 -23.36
CA ALA A 327 13.21 28.49 -23.39
C ALA A 327 12.95 29.23 -22.07
N ILE A 328 13.24 28.59 -20.93
CA ILE A 328 13.18 29.20 -19.58
C ILE A 328 14.14 30.38 -19.48
N ASN A 329 15.42 30.19 -19.82
CA ASN A 329 16.43 31.24 -19.79
C ASN A 329 16.08 32.44 -20.69
N ASN A 330 15.36 32.19 -21.78
CA ASN A 330 14.89 33.22 -22.71
C ASN A 330 13.50 33.79 -22.35
N LEU A 331 12.89 33.35 -21.24
CA LEU A 331 11.52 33.70 -20.82
C LEU A 331 10.46 33.48 -21.91
N ASN A 332 10.61 32.40 -22.68
CA ASN A 332 9.73 32.06 -23.79
C ASN A 332 8.74 30.93 -23.41
N SER A 333 7.61 31.32 -22.81
CA SER A 333 6.51 30.40 -22.43
C SER A 333 5.97 29.57 -23.60
N SER A 334 5.80 30.19 -24.77
CA SER A 334 5.31 29.50 -25.97
C SER A 334 6.27 28.43 -26.49
N GLY A 335 7.59 28.67 -26.39
CA GLY A 335 8.61 27.69 -26.72
C GLY A 335 8.65 26.55 -25.71
N LEU A 336 8.58 26.88 -24.42
CA LEU A 336 8.54 25.89 -23.34
C LEU A 336 7.33 24.95 -23.49
N ARG A 337 6.14 25.50 -23.74
CA ARG A 337 4.93 24.73 -23.98
C ARG A 337 5.12 23.72 -25.11
N ARG A 338 5.63 24.19 -26.26
CA ARG A 338 5.88 23.34 -27.44
C ARG A 338 6.84 22.20 -27.13
N HIS A 339 7.91 22.48 -26.38
CA HIS A 339 8.88 21.44 -26.03
C HIS A 339 8.32 20.42 -25.03
N MET A 340 7.50 20.87 -24.07
CA MET A 340 6.81 19.97 -23.14
C MET A 340 5.74 19.10 -23.80
N GLU A 341 5.07 19.59 -24.85
CA GLU A 341 4.14 18.79 -25.64
C GLU A 341 4.83 17.54 -26.25
N PHE A 342 6.13 17.60 -26.59
CA PHE A 342 6.87 16.40 -27.02
C PHE A 342 6.99 15.36 -25.92
N TYR A 343 7.21 15.75 -24.66
CA TYR A 343 7.22 14.76 -23.57
C TYR A 343 5.87 14.06 -23.45
N THR A 344 4.77 14.82 -23.54
CA THR A 344 3.42 14.26 -23.50
C THR A 344 3.16 13.28 -24.65
N ASP A 345 3.65 13.60 -25.86
CA ASP A 345 3.51 12.72 -27.03
C ASP A 345 4.39 11.47 -26.92
N ILE A 346 5.62 11.58 -26.42
CA ILE A 346 6.52 10.45 -26.16
C ILE A 346 5.92 9.54 -25.10
N LEU A 347 5.44 10.10 -24.00
CA LEU A 347 4.80 9.33 -22.94
C LEU A 347 3.57 8.57 -23.46
N GLN A 348 2.76 9.20 -24.31
CA GLN A 348 1.62 8.52 -24.95
C GLN A 348 2.09 7.38 -25.86
N TYR A 349 3.14 7.60 -26.65
CA TYR A 349 3.68 6.56 -27.51
C TYR A 349 4.21 5.36 -26.71
N VAL A 350 4.91 5.63 -25.61
CA VAL A 350 5.43 4.58 -24.71
C VAL A 350 4.31 3.76 -24.08
N THR A 351 3.21 4.39 -23.65
CA THR A 351 2.09 3.67 -23.02
C THR A 351 1.26 2.86 -24.01
N HIS A 352 1.13 3.31 -25.25
CA HIS A 352 0.35 2.60 -26.29
C HIS A 352 1.18 1.56 -27.07
N SER A 353 2.49 1.53 -26.85
CA SER A 353 3.38 0.57 -27.50
C SER A 353 3.35 -0.79 -26.76
N PRO A 354 3.56 -1.94 -27.45
CA PRO A 354 3.65 -3.27 -26.82
C PRO A 354 4.74 -3.44 -25.74
N ILE A 355 5.48 -2.38 -25.46
CA ILE A 355 6.60 -2.23 -24.53
C ILE A 355 6.14 -1.80 -23.14
N ALA A 356 4.86 -1.44 -22.95
CA ALA A 356 4.35 -0.81 -21.73
C ALA A 356 4.79 -1.53 -20.43
N SER A 357 4.97 -2.85 -20.47
CA SER A 357 5.41 -3.71 -19.34
C SER A 357 6.92 -4.07 -19.30
N SER A 358 7.76 -3.45 -20.13
CA SER A 358 9.21 -3.70 -20.14
C SER A 358 9.97 -2.76 -19.18
N SER A 359 11.17 -3.14 -18.75
CA SER A 359 12.06 -2.26 -17.99
C SER A 359 12.42 -0.96 -18.75
N THR A 360 12.40 -1.02 -20.09
CA THR A 360 12.70 0.10 -20.98
C THR A 360 11.63 1.20 -20.92
N SER A 361 10.33 0.86 -20.89
CA SER A 361 9.25 1.85 -20.78
C SER A 361 9.29 2.57 -19.43
N THR A 362 9.45 1.82 -18.35
CA THR A 362 9.55 2.36 -16.99
C THR A 362 10.72 3.34 -16.88
N GLY A 363 11.90 3.00 -17.43
CA GLY A 363 13.06 3.89 -17.43
C GLY A 363 12.86 5.22 -18.16
N ILE A 364 12.16 5.21 -19.30
CA ILE A 364 11.83 6.44 -20.05
C ILE A 364 10.83 7.30 -19.24
N ILE A 365 9.79 6.69 -18.67
CA ILE A 365 8.80 7.39 -17.86
C ILE A 365 9.47 8.01 -16.61
N ASP A 366 10.33 7.26 -15.92
CA ASP A 366 11.11 7.75 -14.77
C ASP A 366 12.03 8.92 -15.12
N ARG A 367 12.67 8.86 -16.29
CA ARG A 367 13.49 9.95 -16.79
C ARG A 367 12.66 11.20 -17.06
N ILE A 368 11.56 11.09 -17.80
CA ILE A 368 10.68 12.22 -18.11
C ILE A 368 10.10 12.84 -16.82
N HIS A 369 9.65 12.01 -15.87
CA HIS A 369 9.16 12.49 -14.57
C HIS A 369 10.23 13.32 -13.82
N ARG A 370 11.49 12.85 -13.77
CA ARG A 370 12.61 13.61 -13.18
C ARG A 370 12.89 14.91 -13.92
N GLU A 371 12.83 14.89 -15.26
CA GLU A 371 13.02 16.09 -16.08
C GLU A 371 11.93 17.13 -15.82
N PHE A 372 10.65 16.75 -15.64
CA PHE A 372 9.58 17.66 -15.25
C PHE A 372 9.89 18.39 -13.93
N TYR A 373 10.37 17.66 -12.92
CA TYR A 373 10.80 18.26 -11.65
C TYR A 373 11.91 19.30 -11.86
N HIS A 374 12.97 18.95 -12.59
CA HIS A 374 14.09 19.88 -12.84
C HIS A 374 13.71 21.07 -13.72
N ILE A 375 12.80 20.88 -14.69
CA ILE A 375 12.27 21.96 -15.54
C ILE A 375 11.44 22.92 -14.69
N PHE A 376 10.64 22.41 -13.75
CA PHE A 376 9.89 23.23 -12.80
C PHE A 376 10.80 24.02 -11.88
N ASP A 377 11.80 23.36 -11.28
CA ASP A 377 12.80 23.99 -10.41
C ASP A 377 13.52 25.16 -11.13
N ALA A 378 14.01 24.91 -12.34
CA ALA A 378 14.64 25.94 -13.17
C ALA A 378 13.68 27.08 -13.57
N ALA A 379 12.39 26.78 -13.81
CA ALA A 379 11.40 27.81 -14.12
C ALA A 379 11.05 28.63 -12.88
N ALA A 380 10.94 27.98 -11.72
CA ALA A 380 10.70 28.64 -10.45
C ALA A 380 11.83 29.63 -10.18
N ASP A 381 13.10 29.26 -10.36
CA ASP A 381 14.27 30.15 -10.15
C ASP A 381 14.19 31.48 -10.93
N THR A 382 13.44 31.52 -12.04
CA THR A 382 13.23 32.76 -12.79
C THR A 382 12.18 33.70 -12.19
N GLY A 383 11.32 33.19 -11.29
CA GLY A 383 10.16 33.90 -10.73
C GLY A 383 9.06 34.24 -11.75
N ASN A 384 9.11 33.69 -12.97
CA ASN A 384 8.16 34.02 -14.03
C ASN A 384 6.90 33.16 -13.96
N ALA A 385 5.78 33.79 -13.59
CA ALA A 385 4.48 33.12 -13.45
C ALA A 385 3.96 32.46 -14.73
N GLU A 386 4.28 33.00 -15.92
CA GLU A 386 3.81 32.43 -17.18
C GLU A 386 4.52 31.10 -17.50
N LEU A 387 5.82 31.00 -17.18
CA LEU A 387 6.58 29.75 -17.33
C LEU A 387 6.08 28.67 -16.36
N ILE A 388 5.92 29.05 -15.09
CA ILE A 388 5.45 28.16 -14.01
C ILE A 388 4.05 27.64 -14.34
N ASN A 389 3.12 28.51 -14.72
CA ASN A 389 1.77 28.11 -15.11
C ASN A 389 1.73 27.24 -16.37
N THR A 390 2.68 27.42 -17.29
CA THR A 390 2.80 26.54 -18.47
C THR A 390 3.13 25.10 -18.06
N ILE A 391 4.09 24.90 -17.17
CA ILE A 391 4.50 23.57 -16.70
C ILE A 391 3.37 22.90 -15.91
N ARG A 392 2.69 23.68 -15.06
CA ARG A 392 1.57 23.20 -14.26
C ARG A 392 0.38 22.77 -15.12
N ALA A 393 0.02 23.57 -16.13
CA ALA A 393 -1.02 23.22 -17.09
C ALA A 393 -0.68 21.92 -17.84
N GLN A 394 0.58 21.72 -18.24
CA GLN A 394 1.00 20.47 -18.88
C GLN A 394 0.93 19.28 -17.93
N THR A 395 1.35 19.44 -16.67
CA THR A 395 1.23 18.40 -15.64
C THR A 395 -0.24 18.02 -15.42
N PHE A 396 -1.14 19.01 -15.28
CA PHE A 396 -2.59 18.80 -15.22
C PHE A 396 -3.13 18.02 -16.43
N HIS A 397 -2.72 18.39 -17.65
CA HIS A 397 -3.14 17.70 -18.86
C HIS A 397 -2.68 16.25 -18.91
N ILE A 398 -1.47 15.95 -18.42
CA ILE A 398 -0.94 14.58 -18.32
C ILE A 398 -1.75 13.77 -17.32
N CYS A 399 -1.97 14.29 -16.10
CA CYS A 399 -2.79 13.63 -15.08
C CYS A 399 -4.20 13.31 -15.62
N LEU A 400 -4.89 14.32 -16.18
CA LEU A 400 -6.24 14.12 -16.71
C LEU A 400 -6.28 13.07 -17.84
N ARG A 401 -5.26 13.06 -18.70
CA ARG A 401 -5.18 12.08 -19.79
C ARG A 401 -5.03 10.66 -19.25
N TYR A 402 -4.17 10.44 -18.26
CA TYR A 402 -3.97 9.09 -17.70
C TYR A 402 -5.13 8.62 -16.86
N HIS A 403 -5.80 9.52 -16.16
CA HIS A 403 -7.09 9.23 -15.53
C HIS A 403 -8.11 8.72 -16.57
N LEU A 404 -8.29 9.42 -17.69
CA LEU A 404 -9.23 9.00 -18.76
C LEU A 404 -8.81 7.72 -19.50
N GLN A 405 -7.57 7.27 -19.36
CA GLN A 405 -7.05 6.03 -19.96
C GLN A 405 -7.07 4.84 -19.00
N GLY A 406 -7.42 5.05 -17.73
CA GLY A 406 -7.34 4.03 -16.67
C GLY A 406 -5.92 3.65 -16.24
N GLU A 407 -4.94 4.50 -16.56
CA GLU A 407 -3.53 4.28 -16.25
C GLU A 407 -3.17 4.84 -14.86
N LYS A 408 -3.69 4.22 -13.80
CA LYS A 408 -3.55 4.71 -12.41
C LYS A 408 -2.10 4.97 -12.00
N THR A 409 -1.17 4.06 -12.30
CA THR A 409 0.23 4.18 -11.88
C THR A 409 0.91 5.45 -12.43
N LEU A 410 0.53 5.87 -13.63
CA LEU A 410 1.05 7.09 -14.27
C LEU A 410 0.32 8.32 -13.77
N PHE A 411 -0.98 8.21 -13.51
CA PHE A 411 -1.74 9.25 -12.84
C PHE A 411 -1.10 9.60 -11.49
N ASP A 412 -0.90 8.61 -10.60
CA ASP A 412 -0.31 8.78 -9.26
C ASP A 412 1.08 9.42 -9.33
N LYS A 413 1.91 8.93 -10.26
CA LYS A 413 3.29 9.39 -10.42
C LYS A 413 3.39 10.87 -10.80
N PHE A 414 2.62 11.30 -11.81
CA PHE A 414 2.64 12.70 -12.22
C PHE A 414 1.86 13.60 -11.26
N LEU A 415 0.85 13.07 -10.56
CA LEU A 415 0.14 13.78 -9.50
C LEU A 415 1.09 14.10 -8.33
N GLY A 416 1.98 13.19 -7.96
CA GLY A 416 3.00 13.41 -6.93
C GLY A 416 3.98 14.57 -7.20
N LEU A 417 4.09 15.04 -8.45
CA LEU A 417 4.90 16.24 -8.76
C LEU A 417 4.33 17.50 -8.11
N TYR A 418 3.02 17.57 -7.86
CA TYR A 418 2.38 18.72 -7.23
C TYR A 418 2.97 19.00 -5.84
N THR A 419 3.16 17.98 -5.00
CA THR A 419 3.81 18.14 -3.68
C THR A 419 5.20 18.77 -3.81
N ASN A 420 5.98 18.33 -4.80
CA ASN A 420 7.32 18.86 -5.05
C ASN A 420 7.30 20.30 -5.58
N TYR A 421 6.34 20.63 -6.45
CA TYR A 421 6.16 21.98 -6.96
C TYR A 421 5.83 22.96 -5.82
N TYR A 422 4.99 22.56 -4.87
CA TYR A 422 4.70 23.37 -3.69
C TYR A 422 5.98 23.68 -2.90
N LYS A 423 6.78 22.66 -2.55
CA LYS A 423 8.06 22.82 -1.83
C LYS A 423 9.03 23.77 -2.53
N VAL A 424 9.17 23.62 -3.85
CA VAL A 424 10.04 24.48 -4.65
C VAL A 424 9.54 25.93 -4.59
N LEU A 425 8.25 26.18 -4.80
CA LEU A 425 7.69 27.53 -4.77
C LEU A 425 7.88 28.19 -3.39
N THR A 426 7.59 27.49 -2.31
CA THR A 426 7.70 28.06 -0.94
C THR A 426 9.14 28.27 -0.48
N SER A 427 10.11 27.53 -1.04
CA SER A 427 11.53 27.79 -0.79
C SER A 427 12.03 29.12 -1.38
N GLN A 428 11.26 29.75 -2.27
CA GLN A 428 11.63 31.00 -2.93
C GLN A 428 11.12 32.23 -2.17
N SER A 429 12.03 33.11 -1.77
CA SER A 429 11.70 34.34 -1.05
C SER A 429 11.15 35.43 -1.99
N GLY A 430 9.87 35.82 -1.86
CA GLY A 430 9.33 37.02 -2.53
C GLY A 430 7.80 37.15 -2.55
N ASN A 431 7.28 38.37 -2.75
CA ASN A 431 5.83 38.65 -2.80
C ASN A 431 5.09 37.99 -3.99
N SER A 432 5.81 37.53 -5.02
CA SER A 432 5.22 36.81 -6.16
C SER A 432 4.94 35.34 -5.84
N THR A 433 5.51 34.79 -4.77
CA THR A 433 5.37 33.38 -4.38
C THR A 433 3.92 33.05 -4.04
N ASP A 434 3.22 33.94 -3.36
CA ASP A 434 1.79 33.82 -3.01
C ASP A 434 0.87 33.61 -4.21
N ASP A 435 1.05 34.40 -5.27
CA ASP A 435 0.24 34.30 -6.49
C ASP A 435 0.51 32.99 -7.24
N LEU A 436 1.76 32.50 -7.17
CA LEU A 436 2.18 31.24 -7.77
C LEU A 436 1.63 30.04 -7.01
N VAL A 437 1.64 30.09 -5.68
CA VAL A 437 1.06 29.07 -4.79
C VAL A 437 -0.46 29.10 -4.81
N HIS A 438 -1.10 30.25 -5.02
CA HIS A 438 -2.54 30.28 -5.29
C HIS A 438 -2.85 29.64 -6.65
N GLY A 439 -2.10 30.02 -7.69
CA GLY A 439 -2.16 29.38 -8.99
C GLY A 439 -2.08 27.86 -8.81
N PHE A 440 -1.03 27.39 -8.11
CA PHE A 440 -0.96 26.18 -7.30
C PHE A 440 -2.21 25.34 -7.17
N LEU A 441 -2.94 25.75 -6.14
CA LEU A 441 -4.12 25.15 -5.59
C LEU A 441 -5.26 25.14 -6.59
N VAL A 442 -5.40 26.18 -7.43
CA VAL A 442 -6.42 26.21 -8.49
C VAL A 442 -6.27 25.03 -9.46
N SER A 443 -5.05 24.54 -9.74
CA SER A 443 -4.89 23.37 -10.63
C SER A 443 -5.25 22.05 -9.95
N ILE A 444 -5.05 21.97 -8.62
CA ILE A 444 -5.45 20.81 -7.80
C ILE A 444 -6.97 20.79 -7.65
N GLU A 445 -7.57 21.95 -7.38
CA GLU A 445 -9.03 22.16 -7.33
C GLU A 445 -9.68 21.76 -8.66
N ASN A 446 -9.17 22.25 -9.80
CA ASN A 446 -9.71 21.87 -11.11
C ASN A 446 -9.64 20.35 -11.38
N LEU A 447 -8.65 19.65 -10.80
CA LEU A 447 -8.56 18.20 -10.91
C LEU A 447 -9.62 17.52 -10.05
N GLN A 448 -9.83 17.99 -8.82
CA GLN A 448 -10.91 17.57 -7.94
C GLN A 448 -12.27 17.77 -8.61
N THR A 449 -12.53 18.94 -9.20
CA THR A 449 -13.81 19.22 -9.87
C THR A 449 -14.07 18.20 -10.96
N ARG A 450 -13.00 17.83 -11.69
CA ARG A 450 -13.10 16.89 -12.79
C ARG A 450 -13.32 15.47 -12.32
N LEU A 451 -12.54 14.98 -11.36
CA LEU A 451 -12.69 13.65 -10.78
C LEU A 451 -14.08 13.47 -10.17
N THR A 452 -14.54 14.47 -9.41
CA THR A 452 -15.88 14.52 -8.80
C THR A 452 -16.99 14.51 -9.85
N ALA A 453 -16.81 15.24 -10.96
CA ALA A 453 -17.75 15.21 -12.07
C ALA A 453 -17.78 13.87 -12.81
N GLU A 454 -16.65 13.16 -12.93
CA GLU A 454 -16.63 11.81 -13.52
C GLU A 454 -17.25 10.78 -12.56
N LEU A 455 -17.01 10.89 -11.25
CA LEU A 455 -17.69 10.08 -10.22
C LEU A 455 -19.20 10.22 -10.33
N GLY A 456 -19.69 11.45 -10.52
CA GLY A 456 -21.10 11.72 -10.79
C GLY A 456 -21.63 11.04 -12.06
N ARG A 457 -20.81 10.91 -13.11
CA ARG A 457 -21.19 10.32 -14.40
C ARG A 457 -21.04 8.80 -14.50
N ALA A 458 -20.25 8.17 -13.63
CA ALA A 458 -20.00 6.71 -13.67
C ALA A 458 -21.32 5.92 -13.67
N GLU A 459 -21.47 4.92 -14.53
CA GLU A 459 -22.71 4.15 -14.67
C GLU A 459 -22.61 2.73 -14.08
N THR A 460 -21.41 2.29 -13.72
CA THR A 460 -21.12 0.97 -13.16
C THR A 460 -20.29 1.05 -11.86
N GLU A 461 -20.34 0.01 -11.04
CA GLU A 461 -19.55 -0.09 -9.80
C GLU A 461 -18.04 -0.01 -10.06
N ASP A 462 -17.56 -0.68 -11.13
CA ASP A 462 -16.15 -0.68 -11.52
C ASP A 462 -15.65 0.74 -11.87
N GLU A 463 -16.45 1.51 -12.64
CA GLU A 463 -16.12 2.90 -12.95
C GLU A 463 -16.10 3.79 -11.70
N VAL A 464 -17.02 3.56 -10.76
CA VAL A 464 -17.05 4.28 -9.47
C VAL A 464 -15.78 4.01 -8.68
N ASN A 465 -15.39 2.74 -8.57
CA ASN A 465 -14.18 2.31 -7.86
C ASN A 465 -12.90 2.83 -8.53
N GLU A 466 -12.83 2.87 -9.86
CA GLU A 466 -11.69 3.41 -10.59
C GLU A 466 -11.50 4.91 -10.36
N VAL A 467 -12.60 5.68 -10.41
CA VAL A 467 -12.56 7.12 -10.11
C VAL A 467 -12.23 7.35 -8.64
N ALA A 468 -12.82 6.58 -7.73
CA ALA A 468 -12.55 6.65 -6.30
C ALA A 468 -11.05 6.42 -6.00
N ALA A 469 -10.44 5.43 -6.63
CA ALA A 469 -9.01 5.16 -6.48
C ALA A 469 -8.11 6.34 -6.87
N ASN A 470 -8.52 7.13 -7.88
CA ASN A 470 -7.79 8.33 -8.29
C ASN A 470 -8.06 9.53 -7.35
N ILE A 471 -9.26 9.62 -6.77
CA ILE A 471 -9.59 10.60 -5.73
C ILE A 471 -8.74 10.34 -4.48
N GLN A 472 -8.51 9.06 -4.11
CA GLN A 472 -7.61 8.73 -3.00
C GLN A 472 -6.20 9.28 -3.21
N SER A 473 -5.60 9.06 -4.39
CA SER A 473 -4.27 9.58 -4.71
C SER A 473 -4.21 11.11 -4.68
N TRP A 474 -5.33 11.78 -4.98
CA TRP A 474 -5.45 13.22 -4.84
C TRP A 474 -5.47 13.67 -3.37
N TYR A 475 -6.15 12.92 -2.49
CA TYR A 475 -6.11 13.16 -1.04
C TYR A 475 -4.70 13.02 -0.47
N GLU A 476 -3.92 12.04 -0.93
CA GLU A 476 -2.51 11.88 -0.51
C GLU A 476 -1.67 13.12 -0.83
N VAL A 477 -1.92 13.78 -1.97
CA VAL A 477 -1.26 15.06 -2.31
C VAL A 477 -1.72 16.18 -1.40
N LEU A 478 -3.01 16.26 -1.05
CA LEU A 478 -3.48 17.27 -0.09
C LEU A 478 -2.88 17.06 1.30
N GLU A 479 -2.79 15.82 1.75
CA GLU A 479 -2.15 15.44 3.02
C GLU A 479 -0.70 15.94 3.06
N ASP A 480 0.06 15.67 2.01
CA ASP A 480 1.43 16.15 1.88
C ASP A 480 1.53 17.68 1.88
N VAL A 481 0.63 18.39 1.20
CA VAL A 481 0.60 19.87 1.17
C VAL A 481 0.25 20.43 2.55
N PHE A 482 -0.70 19.83 3.29
CA PHE A 482 -0.99 20.20 4.67
C PHE A 482 0.24 20.04 5.57
N ARG A 483 0.91 18.89 5.49
CA ARG A 483 2.13 18.63 6.27
C ARG A 483 3.18 19.71 5.99
N HIS A 484 3.47 19.96 4.71
CA HIS A 484 4.50 20.92 4.32
C HIS A 484 4.13 22.37 4.63
N SER A 485 2.85 22.75 4.59
CA SER A 485 2.43 24.10 4.96
C SER A 485 2.61 24.35 6.46
N ILE A 486 2.38 23.33 7.30
CA ILE A 486 2.68 23.40 8.75
C ILE A 486 4.18 23.49 8.98
N ASP A 487 4.99 22.61 8.37
CA ASP A 487 6.45 22.59 8.55
C ASP A 487 7.11 23.92 8.14
N LEU A 488 6.53 24.62 7.16
CA LEU A 488 7.04 25.89 6.63
C LEU A 488 6.39 27.13 7.28
N GLY A 489 5.34 26.97 8.09
CA GLY A 489 4.58 28.07 8.67
C GLY A 489 3.74 28.87 7.66
N ASP A 490 3.30 28.24 6.56
CA ASP A 490 2.50 28.85 5.50
C ASP A 490 0.99 28.73 5.80
N ALA A 491 0.50 29.61 6.68
CA ALA A 491 -0.91 29.66 7.08
C ALA A 491 -1.88 29.85 5.92
N LYS A 492 -1.49 30.64 4.91
CA LYS A 492 -2.34 30.93 3.75
C LYS A 492 -2.61 29.68 2.93
N THR A 493 -1.59 28.87 2.66
CA THR A 493 -1.79 27.60 1.94
C THR A 493 -2.58 26.61 2.77
N PHE A 494 -2.29 26.50 4.08
CA PHE A 494 -3.07 25.67 4.99
C PHE A 494 -4.57 25.99 4.90
N ASN A 495 -4.94 27.28 5.04
CA ASN A 495 -6.33 27.73 5.01
C ASN A 495 -6.99 27.52 3.64
N ASN A 496 -6.26 27.72 2.54
CA ASN A 496 -6.81 27.47 1.21
C ASN A 496 -7.07 25.97 0.98
N VAL A 497 -6.14 25.08 1.37
CA VAL A 497 -6.31 23.63 1.25
C VAL A 497 -7.45 23.13 2.14
N TRP A 498 -7.60 23.71 3.33
CA TRP A 498 -8.73 23.47 4.23
C TRP A 498 -10.08 23.62 3.53
N SER A 499 -10.24 24.65 2.69
CA SER A 499 -11.48 24.91 1.96
C SER A 499 -11.70 24.09 0.68
N LEU A 500 -10.66 23.44 0.13
CA LEU A 500 -10.79 22.74 -1.17
C LEU A 500 -11.76 21.54 -1.10
N GLY A 501 -11.82 20.82 0.02
CA GLY A 501 -12.62 19.60 0.13
C GLY A 501 -14.09 19.80 0.48
N GLU A 502 -14.52 20.97 0.97
CA GLU A 502 -15.87 21.13 1.54
C GLU A 502 -16.97 21.28 0.48
N ASP A 503 -16.74 22.01 -0.60
CA ASP A 503 -17.81 22.43 -1.51
C ASP A 503 -18.10 21.45 -2.66
N GLU A 504 -17.10 20.71 -3.16
CA GLU A 504 -17.26 19.93 -4.39
C GLU A 504 -17.92 18.56 -4.19
N PHE A 505 -17.61 17.85 -3.10
CA PHE A 505 -18.25 16.56 -2.80
C PHE A 505 -19.76 16.72 -2.53
N ILE A 506 -20.17 17.88 -2.01
CA ILE A 506 -21.59 18.25 -1.84
C ILE A 506 -22.30 18.40 -3.20
N LEU A 507 -21.58 18.78 -4.26
CA LEU A 507 -22.12 18.92 -5.62
C LEU A 507 -22.19 17.57 -6.36
N ALA A 508 -21.33 16.61 -6.01
CA ALA A 508 -21.35 15.24 -6.52
C ALA A 508 -22.43 14.35 -5.88
N ASP A 509 -22.98 14.77 -4.74
CA ASP A 509 -23.92 13.97 -3.95
C ASP A 509 -25.13 13.52 -4.81
N PRO A 510 -25.29 12.19 -5.02
CA PRO A 510 -26.39 11.61 -5.80
C PRO A 510 -27.77 12.04 -5.29
N ARG A 511 -27.89 12.35 -3.99
CA ARG A 511 -29.12 12.80 -3.33
C ARG A 511 -29.68 14.11 -3.91
N ARG A 512 -28.88 14.88 -4.66
CA ARG A 512 -29.28 16.17 -5.24
C ARG A 512 -29.66 16.12 -6.72
N SER A 513 -29.24 15.10 -7.48
CA SER A 513 -29.23 15.19 -8.96
C SER A 513 -29.87 14.02 -9.73
N SER A 514 -30.39 12.98 -9.08
CA SER A 514 -31.11 11.89 -9.77
C SER A 514 -32.19 11.24 -8.88
N PRO A 515 -33.08 10.37 -9.42
CA PRO A 515 -34.20 9.82 -8.67
C PRO A 515 -33.68 9.16 -7.38
N ASN A 516 -34.39 9.40 -6.29
CA ASN A 516 -34.02 8.89 -4.96
C ASN A 516 -33.69 7.39 -5.07
N ILE A 517 -32.70 6.85 -4.36
CA ILE A 517 -32.32 5.41 -4.43
C ILE A 517 -33.56 4.51 -4.33
N TYR A 518 -34.53 4.94 -3.52
CA TYR A 518 -35.86 4.36 -3.37
C TYR A 518 -36.68 4.24 -4.68
N GLU A 519 -36.61 5.23 -5.57
CA GLU A 519 -37.29 5.21 -6.88
C GLU A 519 -36.59 4.29 -7.89
N LEU A 520 -35.26 4.23 -7.89
CA LEU A 520 -34.49 3.29 -8.71
C LEU A 520 -34.70 1.84 -8.25
N GLN A 521 -34.66 1.61 -6.94
CA GLN A 521 -34.97 0.31 -6.34
C GLN A 521 -36.39 -0.13 -6.69
N ARG A 522 -37.36 0.78 -6.63
CA ARG A 522 -38.73 0.51 -7.07
C ARG A 522 -38.82 0.19 -8.57
N GLN A 523 -38.05 0.85 -9.43
CA GLN A 523 -38.02 0.55 -10.87
C GLN A 523 -37.42 -0.83 -11.16
N VAL A 524 -36.41 -1.26 -10.41
CA VAL A 524 -35.87 -2.63 -10.48
C VAL A 524 -36.95 -3.66 -10.12
N GLU A 525 -37.70 -3.41 -9.04
CA GLU A 525 -38.79 -4.28 -8.58
C GLU A 525 -39.96 -4.35 -9.56
N GLU A 526 -40.28 -3.23 -10.23
CA GLU A 526 -41.38 -3.11 -11.20
C GLU A 526 -40.99 -3.54 -12.64
N ALA A 527 -39.72 -3.85 -12.91
CA ALA A 527 -39.26 -4.24 -14.24
C ALA A 527 -39.75 -5.64 -14.65
N ASP A 528 -40.45 -5.70 -15.80
CA ASP A 528 -41.05 -6.91 -16.37
C ASP A 528 -40.08 -7.75 -17.24
N ALA A 529 -39.00 -7.14 -17.73
CA ALA A 529 -38.01 -7.79 -18.60
C ALA A 529 -36.67 -7.97 -17.87
N ASP A 530 -36.08 -9.17 -17.97
CA ASP A 530 -34.82 -9.51 -17.31
C ASP A 530 -33.67 -8.58 -17.74
N GLU A 531 -33.55 -8.26 -19.04
CA GLU A 531 -32.53 -7.33 -19.55
C GLU A 531 -32.68 -5.89 -19.01
N GLU A 532 -33.92 -5.43 -18.80
CA GLU A 532 -34.20 -4.11 -18.23
C GLU A 532 -33.91 -4.09 -16.72
N ARG A 533 -34.26 -5.18 -16.02
CA ARG A 533 -33.95 -5.36 -14.61
C ARG A 533 -32.45 -5.39 -14.37
N ASP A 534 -31.69 -6.12 -15.18
CA ASP A 534 -30.22 -6.21 -15.04
C ASP A 534 -29.54 -4.86 -15.25
N GLN A 535 -30.01 -4.07 -16.23
CA GLN A 535 -29.51 -2.71 -16.46
C GLN A 535 -29.85 -1.76 -15.30
N LEU A 536 -31.08 -1.83 -14.77
CA LEU A 536 -31.49 -1.02 -13.63
C LEU A 536 -30.76 -1.42 -12.34
N GLN A 537 -30.49 -2.73 -12.15
CA GLN A 537 -29.74 -3.26 -11.02
C GLN A 537 -28.28 -2.77 -11.07
N THR A 538 -27.61 -2.91 -12.21
CA THR A 538 -26.23 -2.41 -12.41
C THR A 538 -26.13 -0.92 -12.07
N ARG A 539 -27.14 -0.14 -12.49
CA ARG A 539 -27.21 1.29 -12.20
C ARG A 539 -27.47 1.55 -10.71
N LEU A 540 -28.37 0.81 -10.07
CA LEU A 540 -28.64 0.91 -8.63
C LEU A 540 -27.37 0.61 -7.80
N ASP A 541 -26.63 -0.43 -8.17
CA ASP A 541 -25.38 -0.81 -7.53
C ASP A 541 -24.34 0.31 -7.65
N ALA A 542 -24.17 0.89 -8.84
CA ALA A 542 -23.33 2.06 -9.04
C ALA A 542 -23.76 3.28 -8.21
N TYR A 543 -25.07 3.51 -8.03
CA TYR A 543 -25.58 4.60 -7.19
C TYR A 543 -25.29 4.38 -5.70
N ASN A 544 -25.54 3.18 -5.19
CA ASN A 544 -25.23 2.82 -3.80
C ASN A 544 -23.73 2.95 -3.54
N GLU A 545 -22.91 2.51 -4.48
CA GLU A 545 -21.46 2.59 -4.35
C GLU A 545 -20.95 4.04 -4.37
N LYS A 546 -21.51 4.93 -5.20
CA LYS A 546 -21.20 6.36 -5.16
C LYS A 546 -21.53 6.99 -3.82
N GLU A 547 -22.70 6.69 -3.26
CA GLU A 547 -23.11 7.23 -1.97
C GLU A 547 -22.15 6.77 -0.86
N ARG A 548 -21.78 5.48 -0.87
CA ARG A 548 -20.79 4.91 0.04
C ARG A 548 -19.44 5.61 -0.07
N VAL A 549 -18.91 5.73 -1.29
CA VAL A 549 -17.60 6.33 -1.58
C VAL A 549 -17.57 7.82 -1.22
N ILE A 550 -18.60 8.59 -1.56
CA ILE A 550 -18.68 10.02 -1.20
C ILE A 550 -18.77 10.21 0.31
N GLY A 551 -19.52 9.35 1.00
CA GLY A 551 -19.56 9.32 2.46
C GLY A 551 -18.18 9.12 3.05
N LEU A 552 -17.45 8.10 2.58
CA LEU A 552 -16.08 7.81 3.03
C LEU A 552 -15.12 8.97 2.77
N PHE A 553 -15.10 9.56 1.58
CA PHE A 553 -14.22 10.69 1.28
C PHE A 553 -14.49 11.91 2.15
N ARG A 554 -15.76 12.18 2.45
CA ARG A 554 -16.12 13.26 3.38
C ARG A 554 -15.58 12.98 4.78
N GLU A 555 -15.75 11.75 5.27
CA GLU A 555 -15.22 11.36 6.58
C GLU A 555 -13.70 11.41 6.63
N GLU A 556 -13.02 10.89 5.60
CA GLU A 556 -11.56 10.96 5.46
C GLU A 556 -11.04 12.40 5.42
N PHE A 557 -11.75 13.31 4.74
CA PHE A 557 -11.38 14.72 4.73
C PHE A 557 -11.58 15.39 6.10
N GLU A 558 -12.69 15.12 6.80
CA GLU A 558 -12.92 15.58 8.18
C GLU A 558 -11.80 15.07 9.12
N HIS A 559 -11.39 13.81 8.96
CA HIS A 559 -10.26 13.24 9.69
C HIS A 559 -8.94 13.94 9.37
N LEU A 560 -8.63 14.16 8.08
CA LEU A 560 -7.42 14.84 7.63
C LEU A 560 -7.34 16.27 8.18
N GLN A 561 -8.43 17.03 8.11
CA GLN A 561 -8.55 18.37 8.69
C GLN A 561 -8.26 18.35 10.20
N PHE A 562 -8.86 17.40 10.94
CA PHE A 562 -8.63 17.27 12.38
C PHE A 562 -7.15 16.95 12.70
N ILE A 563 -6.53 16.00 11.98
CA ILE A 563 -5.12 15.64 12.15
C ILE A 563 -4.21 16.83 11.79
N ALA A 564 -4.50 17.55 10.71
CA ALA A 564 -3.77 18.75 10.28
C ALA A 564 -3.80 19.84 11.35
N ALA A 565 -4.97 20.14 11.90
CA ALA A 565 -5.14 21.13 12.96
C ALA A 565 -4.41 20.72 14.25
N ALA A 566 -4.54 19.44 14.65
CA ALA A 566 -3.87 18.90 15.83
C ALA A 566 -2.34 18.91 15.68
N ARG A 567 -1.81 18.66 14.47
CA ARG A 567 -0.37 18.73 14.17
C ARG A 567 0.13 20.17 14.19
N ALA A 568 -0.62 21.11 13.63
CA ALA A 568 -0.30 22.53 13.69
C ALA A 568 -0.22 23.01 15.15
N PHE A 569 -1.18 22.59 15.98
CA PHE A 569 -1.16 22.86 17.43
C PHE A 569 0.06 22.24 18.12
N LEU A 570 0.41 20.99 17.81
CA LEU A 570 1.60 20.34 18.37
C LEU A 570 2.90 21.08 17.98
N ALA A 571 3.03 21.49 16.72
CA ALA A 571 4.18 22.26 16.23
C ALA A 571 4.27 23.63 16.92
N PHE A 572 3.14 24.31 17.11
CA PHE A 572 3.03 25.55 17.88
C PHE A 572 3.45 25.36 19.35
N LYS A 573 2.94 24.31 20.01
CA LYS A 573 3.29 23.97 21.40
C LYS A 573 4.80 23.76 21.56
N LYS A 574 5.43 23.08 20.61
CA LYS A 574 6.89 22.82 20.58
C LYS A 574 7.74 24.03 20.16
N GLY A 575 7.12 25.11 19.69
CA GLY A 575 7.81 26.29 19.16
C GLY A 575 8.43 26.08 17.76
N GLU A 576 7.99 25.07 17.03
CA GLU A 576 8.38 24.78 15.65
C GLU A 576 7.58 25.65 14.66
N LEU A 577 6.34 26.03 15.02
CA LEU A 577 5.46 26.91 14.24
C LEU A 577 5.37 28.31 14.87
N PRO A 578 5.56 29.41 14.12
CA PRO A 578 5.39 30.77 14.62
C PRO A 578 3.97 31.06 15.14
N GLU A 579 3.85 31.87 16.20
CA GLU A 579 2.57 32.18 16.84
C GLU A 579 1.59 32.90 15.90
N ASP A 580 2.09 33.81 15.05
CA ASP A 580 1.30 34.55 14.07
C ASP A 580 0.79 33.65 12.93
N ALA A 581 1.60 32.69 12.50
CA ALA A 581 1.19 31.68 11.53
C ALA A 581 0.09 30.77 12.10
N PHE A 582 0.28 30.25 13.32
CA PHE A 582 -0.74 29.44 13.98
C PHE A 582 -2.04 30.22 14.22
N ALA A 583 -1.94 31.49 14.64
CA ALA A 583 -3.12 32.33 14.85
C ALA A 583 -3.95 32.50 13.57
N SER A 584 -3.30 32.73 12.43
CA SER A 584 -4.00 32.79 11.13
C SER A 584 -4.61 31.45 10.72
N MET A 585 -3.95 30.32 10.97
CA MET A 585 -4.55 29.00 10.73
C MET A 585 -5.77 28.76 11.63
N PHE A 586 -5.69 29.18 12.88
CA PHE A 586 -6.71 28.96 13.89
C PHE A 586 -7.97 29.82 13.64
N ASP A 587 -7.79 31.12 13.42
CA ASP A 587 -8.89 32.08 13.27
C ASP A 587 -9.64 31.92 11.95
N ASP A 588 -8.93 31.65 10.84
CA ASP A 588 -9.55 31.57 9.53
C ASP A 588 -10.22 30.21 9.28
N SER A 589 -9.61 29.11 9.75
CA SER A 589 -10.05 27.74 9.44
C SER A 589 -10.50 26.95 10.66
N ILE A 590 -9.59 26.66 11.61
CA ILE A 590 -9.83 25.65 12.66
C ILE A 590 -11.02 26.01 13.57
N SER A 591 -11.10 27.28 14.01
CA SER A 591 -12.14 27.75 14.92
C SER A 591 -13.53 27.82 14.27
N ASN A 592 -13.60 28.06 12.95
CA ASN A 592 -14.85 28.21 12.22
C ASN A 592 -15.47 26.86 11.83
N SER A 593 -14.66 25.80 11.64
CA SER A 593 -15.14 24.48 11.23
C SER A 593 -15.61 23.60 12.39
N LEU A 594 -15.01 23.76 13.57
CA LEU A 594 -15.26 22.91 14.75
C LEU A 594 -16.19 23.62 15.75
N VAL A 595 -17.41 23.92 15.31
CA VAL A 595 -18.34 24.85 16.00
C VAL A 595 -19.03 24.26 17.24
N SER A 596 -19.11 22.94 17.37
CA SER A 596 -19.76 22.30 18.52
C SER A 596 -18.95 21.13 19.09
N ILE A 597 -19.07 20.94 20.41
CA ILE A 597 -18.42 19.85 21.14
C ILE A 597 -18.94 18.49 20.64
N SER A 598 -20.24 18.35 20.34
CA SER A 598 -20.79 17.11 19.79
C SER A 598 -20.11 16.72 18.47
N LYS A 599 -19.99 17.66 17.51
CA LYS A 599 -19.34 17.40 16.21
C LYS A 599 -17.84 17.14 16.35
N LEU A 600 -17.16 17.91 17.20
CA LEU A 600 -15.74 17.70 17.51
C LEU A 600 -15.49 16.30 18.09
N SER A 601 -16.35 15.87 19.01
CA SER A 601 -16.25 14.57 19.67
C SER A 601 -16.59 13.43 18.73
N GLU A 602 -17.60 13.61 17.87
CA GLU A 602 -17.95 12.65 16.80
C GLU A 602 -16.76 12.40 15.86
N ILE A 603 -16.06 13.46 15.40
CA ILE A 603 -14.87 13.32 14.54
C ILE A 603 -13.74 12.62 15.30
N TYR A 604 -13.43 13.05 16.52
CA TYR A 604 -12.32 12.48 17.30
C TYR A 604 -12.54 11.00 17.66
N LEU A 605 -13.76 10.61 18.03
CA LEU A 605 -14.09 9.23 18.38
C LEU A 605 -14.14 8.32 17.16
N ARG A 606 -14.70 8.78 16.03
CA ARG A 606 -14.63 8.04 14.75
C ARG A 606 -13.19 7.85 14.30
N LEU A 607 -12.37 8.89 14.40
CA LEU A 607 -10.94 8.83 14.09
C LEU A 607 -10.23 7.75 14.93
N ARG A 608 -10.50 7.69 16.24
CA ARG A 608 -9.91 6.70 17.14
C ARG A 608 -10.32 5.26 16.80
N GLN A 609 -11.53 5.08 16.27
CA GLN A 609 -12.04 3.78 15.82
C GLN A 609 -11.56 3.40 14.41
N ASN A 610 -10.93 4.32 13.68
CA ASN A 610 -10.46 4.07 12.31
C ASN A 610 -9.21 3.17 12.33
N PRO A 611 -9.28 1.94 11.79
CA PRO A 611 -8.13 1.02 11.75
C PRO A 611 -6.99 1.52 10.85
N GLN A 612 -7.28 2.43 9.92
CA GLN A 612 -6.32 3.05 9.01
C GLN A 612 -5.72 4.35 9.55
N ILE A 613 -5.99 4.72 10.81
CA ILE A 613 -5.41 5.94 11.40
C ILE A 613 -3.87 5.95 11.30
N VAL A 614 -3.22 4.77 11.37
CA VAL A 614 -1.76 4.62 11.22
C VAL A 614 -1.28 5.14 9.85
N SER A 615 -2.01 4.89 8.76
CA SER A 615 -1.62 5.36 7.43
C SER A 615 -1.81 6.87 7.26
N LEU A 616 -2.77 7.48 7.97
CA LEU A 616 -2.97 8.93 8.03
C LEU A 616 -1.97 9.62 8.97
N LEU A 617 -1.38 8.88 9.90
CA LEU A 617 -0.38 9.37 10.87
C LEU A 617 1.07 9.16 10.41
N LYS A 618 1.30 8.90 9.10
CA LYS A 618 2.65 8.80 8.48
C LYS A 618 3.54 10.03 8.70
N TRP A 619 3.00 11.11 9.28
CA TRP A 619 3.67 12.39 9.55
C TRP A 619 4.77 12.32 10.60
N GLU A 620 4.93 11.19 11.30
CA GLU A 620 5.94 11.02 12.36
C GLU A 620 7.27 10.40 11.91
N SER A 621 7.38 9.77 10.72
CA SER A 621 8.69 9.28 10.24
C SER A 621 8.79 9.04 8.73
N GLU A 622 9.88 9.54 8.13
CA GLU A 622 10.36 9.10 6.80
C GLU A 622 10.73 7.59 6.78
N ASP A 623 10.81 6.93 7.95
CA ASP A 623 11.16 5.51 8.14
C ASP A 623 9.95 4.56 8.35
N SER A 624 8.72 5.04 8.19
CA SER A 624 7.51 4.23 8.43
C SER A 624 7.30 3.04 7.47
N ASP A 625 8.08 2.97 6.37
CA ASP A 625 8.08 1.82 5.46
C ASP A 625 8.62 0.52 6.09
N VAL A 626 9.34 0.59 7.21
CA VAL A 626 9.91 -0.59 7.90
C VAL A 626 8.90 -1.31 8.80
N PHE A 627 7.77 -0.69 9.14
CA PHE A 627 6.84 -1.20 10.17
C PHE A 627 5.45 -1.62 9.66
N LYS A 628 5.26 -1.78 8.34
CA LYS A 628 3.98 -2.19 7.74
C LYS A 628 3.40 -3.50 8.29
N ASP A 629 4.23 -4.40 8.82
CA ASP A 629 3.81 -5.72 9.32
C ASP A 629 3.74 -5.85 10.85
N VAL A 630 3.95 -4.76 11.60
CA VAL A 630 3.89 -4.81 13.06
C VAL A 630 2.76 -3.90 13.52
N GLN A 631 1.60 -4.50 13.82
CA GLN A 631 0.57 -3.91 14.69
C GLN A 631 1.13 -3.76 16.12
N THR A 632 2.17 -2.94 16.30
CA THR A 632 2.60 -2.49 17.62
C THR A 632 1.66 -1.38 18.02
N SER A 633 0.93 -1.64 19.11
CA SER A 633 0.16 -0.71 19.91
C SER A 633 0.48 0.77 19.63
N LEU A 634 -0.59 1.51 19.34
CA LEU A 634 -0.73 2.93 18.97
C LEU A 634 -0.68 4.03 20.09
N PRO A 635 -0.16 3.86 21.34
CA PRO A 635 -0.38 4.86 22.40
C PRO A 635 0.15 6.28 22.09
N ALA A 636 1.30 6.43 21.44
CA ALA A 636 2.00 7.72 21.34
C ALA A 636 1.29 8.75 20.43
N THR A 637 0.74 8.30 19.31
CA THR A 637 0.02 9.15 18.35
C THR A 637 -1.35 9.59 18.88
N HIS A 638 -1.95 8.83 19.79
CA HIS A 638 -3.24 9.18 20.39
C HIS A 638 -3.12 10.31 21.43
N THR A 639 -1.95 10.49 22.06
CA THR A 639 -1.78 11.47 23.15
C THR A 639 -1.93 12.91 22.68
N TRP A 640 -1.31 13.30 21.56
CA TRP A 640 -1.39 14.68 21.07
C TRP A 640 -2.71 15.02 20.38
N LEU A 641 -3.35 14.05 19.71
CA LEU A 641 -4.70 14.19 19.17
C LEU A 641 -5.73 14.41 20.30
N LYS A 642 -5.61 13.62 21.38
CA LYS A 642 -6.41 13.77 22.59
C LYS A 642 -6.18 15.12 23.27
N GLU A 643 -4.91 15.55 23.37
CA GLU A 643 -4.56 16.85 23.91
C GLU A 643 -5.20 18.00 23.12
N PHE A 644 -5.09 17.96 21.79
CA PHE A 644 -5.73 18.96 20.92
C PHE A 644 -7.26 18.95 21.05
N TYR A 645 -7.88 17.76 21.12
CA TYR A 645 -9.32 17.62 21.38
C TYR A 645 -9.72 18.32 22.69
N CYS A 646 -9.05 18.00 23.79
CA CYS A 646 -9.32 18.61 25.09
C CYS A 646 -9.15 20.13 25.03
N MET A 647 -8.10 20.60 24.37
CA MET A 647 -7.83 22.03 24.17
C MET A 647 -8.99 22.72 23.44
N LEU A 648 -9.47 22.19 22.32
CA LEU A 648 -10.61 22.77 21.61
C LEU A 648 -11.90 22.73 22.44
N CYS A 649 -12.16 21.66 23.20
CA CYS A 649 -13.29 21.61 24.13
C CYS A 649 -13.25 22.76 25.13
N LEU A 650 -12.08 23.10 25.69
CA LEU A 650 -11.94 24.24 26.61
C LEU A 650 -12.27 25.59 25.95
N LEU A 651 -12.00 25.74 24.65
CA LEU A 651 -12.35 26.95 23.91
C LEU A 651 -13.85 27.06 23.65
N LEU A 652 -14.48 25.95 23.26
CA LEU A 652 -15.90 25.88 22.91
C LEU A 652 -16.82 25.92 24.14
N LEU A 653 -16.36 25.43 25.29
CA LEU A 653 -17.14 25.45 26.53
C LEU A 653 -17.32 26.87 27.05
N ASN A 654 -18.55 27.31 27.24
CA ASN A 654 -18.81 28.55 27.96
C ASN A 654 -19.30 28.25 29.38
N PRO A 655 -18.53 28.56 30.44
CA PRO A 655 -18.94 28.30 31.81
C PRO A 655 -20.23 29.02 32.26
N ASP A 656 -20.67 30.05 31.52
CA ASP A 656 -21.90 30.77 31.84
C ASP A 656 -23.16 30.04 31.34
N ASP A 657 -23.02 29.14 30.38
CA ASP A 657 -24.12 28.28 29.91
C ASP A 657 -24.45 27.16 30.92
N TYR A 658 -23.56 26.94 31.91
CA TYR A 658 -23.68 25.93 32.96
C TYR A 658 -23.65 26.58 34.36
N PRO A 659 -24.70 27.30 34.76
CA PRO A 659 -24.68 28.15 35.97
C PRO A 659 -24.83 27.39 37.30
N GLY A 660 -24.80 26.05 37.31
CA GLY A 660 -24.95 25.23 38.51
C GLY A 660 -24.02 24.02 38.52
N ASP A 661 -23.81 23.45 39.71
CA ASP A 661 -22.94 22.27 39.91
C ASP A 661 -23.60 20.98 39.39
N ASP A 662 -24.93 20.96 39.21
CA ASP A 662 -25.71 19.84 38.69
C ASP A 662 -26.14 20.11 37.23
N ILE A 663 -25.31 19.66 36.28
CA ILE A 663 -25.62 19.72 34.84
C ILE A 663 -26.53 18.53 34.50
N ALA A 664 -27.67 18.78 33.85
CA ALA A 664 -28.55 17.67 33.45
C ALA A 664 -27.85 16.80 32.38
N PRO A 665 -28.05 15.47 32.36
CA PRO A 665 -27.46 14.59 31.34
C PRO A 665 -27.75 15.03 29.89
N ASP A 666 -28.94 15.60 29.65
CA ASP A 666 -29.37 16.11 28.33
C ASP A 666 -28.63 17.40 27.93
N ASP A 667 -28.04 18.13 28.89
CA ASP A 667 -27.28 19.36 28.65
C ASP A 667 -25.77 19.09 28.46
N ASN A 668 -25.33 17.83 28.65
CA ASN A 668 -23.95 17.42 28.45
C ASN A 668 -23.71 16.99 26.99
N PRO A 669 -22.93 17.76 26.21
CA PRO A 669 -22.73 17.49 24.79
C PRO A 669 -21.96 16.17 24.51
N LEU A 670 -21.35 15.56 25.53
CA LEU A 670 -20.68 14.27 25.40
C LEU A 670 -21.66 13.08 25.43
N THR A 671 -22.88 13.24 25.97
CA THR A 671 -23.84 12.13 26.17
C THR A 671 -24.61 11.76 24.90
N GLU A 672 -24.65 12.67 23.92
CA GLU A 672 -25.20 12.48 22.58
C GLU A 672 -24.38 11.50 21.71
N LEU A 673 -23.17 11.16 22.15
CA LEU A 673 -22.24 10.34 21.39
C LEU A 673 -22.55 8.85 21.52
N ASP A 674 -22.60 8.16 20.39
CA ASP A 674 -22.76 6.70 20.33
C ASP A 674 -21.42 5.99 20.51
N VAL A 675 -20.98 5.84 21.76
CA VAL A 675 -19.70 5.21 22.13
C VAL A 675 -19.88 4.25 23.29
N THR A 676 -19.14 3.14 23.26
CA THR A 676 -19.12 2.16 24.36
C THR A 676 -18.10 2.56 25.44
N LYS A 677 -18.31 2.08 26.68
CA LYS A 677 -17.37 2.30 27.80
C LYS A 677 -15.92 1.88 27.44
N GLN A 678 -15.75 0.82 26.66
CA GLN A 678 -14.43 0.34 26.23
C GLN A 678 -13.74 1.25 25.20
N ALA A 679 -14.52 1.87 24.31
CA ALA A 679 -14.02 2.75 23.25
C ALA A 679 -13.87 4.22 23.70
N TYR A 680 -14.30 4.56 24.92
CA TYR A 680 -14.16 5.90 25.48
C TYR A 680 -12.76 6.11 26.11
N PRO A 681 -12.03 7.20 25.80
CA PRO A 681 -10.64 7.38 26.26
C PRO A 681 -10.51 7.95 27.67
N GLY A 682 -11.57 8.58 28.20
CA GLY A 682 -11.54 9.46 29.38
C GLY A 682 -10.61 10.66 29.17
N PHE A 683 -10.83 11.81 29.81
CA PHE A 683 -10.04 13.02 29.54
C PHE A 683 -9.26 13.56 30.74
N GLN A 684 -9.55 13.08 31.95
CA GLN A 684 -8.95 13.56 33.21
C GLN A 684 -7.41 13.72 33.18
N GLU A 685 -6.66 12.66 32.85
CA GLU A 685 -5.18 12.68 32.83
C GLU A 685 -4.64 13.74 31.86
N THR A 686 -5.22 13.81 30.66
CA THR A 686 -4.80 14.78 29.63
C THR A 686 -5.16 16.20 30.03
N LEU A 687 -6.31 16.41 30.69
CA LEU A 687 -6.65 17.71 31.24
C LEU A 687 -5.61 18.11 32.28
N ASP A 688 -5.23 17.23 33.21
CA ASP A 688 -4.23 17.53 34.24
C ASP A 688 -2.88 17.98 33.66
N GLU A 689 -2.48 17.40 32.53
CA GLU A 689 -1.23 17.73 31.81
C GLU A 689 -1.29 19.01 30.96
N LEU A 690 -2.48 19.56 30.68
CA LEU A 690 -2.62 20.80 29.92
C LEU A 690 -2.07 22.00 30.70
N ASP A 691 -1.11 22.67 30.08
CA ASP A 691 -0.38 23.83 30.60
C ASP A 691 -1.08 25.15 30.26
N GLU A 692 -1.34 25.97 31.28
CA GLU A 692 -1.92 27.31 31.16
C GLU A 692 -1.04 28.22 30.28
N ASP A 693 0.29 28.04 30.30
CA ASP A 693 1.22 28.81 29.46
C ASP A 693 1.05 28.54 27.96
N VAL A 694 0.56 27.35 27.57
CA VAL A 694 0.21 27.05 26.17
C VAL A 694 -1.10 27.72 25.82
N PHE A 695 -2.09 27.67 26.72
CA PHE A 695 -3.40 28.29 26.54
C PHE A 695 -3.30 29.81 26.39
N ASN A 696 -2.44 30.46 27.20
CA ASN A 696 -2.18 31.90 27.19
C ASN A 696 -1.56 32.43 25.89
N ARG A 697 -0.95 31.55 25.08
CA ARG A 697 -0.35 31.92 23.78
C ARG A 697 -1.33 31.80 22.61
N LEU A 698 -2.53 31.25 22.84
CA LEU A 698 -3.54 31.09 21.79
C LEU A 698 -4.22 32.43 21.45
N PRO A 699 -4.71 32.60 20.20
CA PRO A 699 -5.39 33.81 19.76
C PRO A 699 -6.84 33.89 20.30
N VAL A 700 -7.01 33.90 21.62
CA VAL A 700 -8.33 33.84 22.28
C VAL A 700 -8.58 35.09 23.13
N ALA A 701 -9.85 35.36 23.45
CA ALA A 701 -10.19 36.56 24.23
C ALA A 701 -9.68 36.46 25.67
N ASP A 702 -9.29 37.60 26.27
CA ASP A 702 -8.81 37.67 27.67
C ASP A 702 -9.80 37.02 28.66
N GLU A 703 -11.10 37.12 28.40
CA GLU A 703 -12.15 36.49 29.20
C GLU A 703 -12.09 34.95 29.18
N GLN A 704 -11.67 34.34 28.05
CA GLN A 704 -11.48 32.89 27.96
C GLN A 704 -10.23 32.45 28.71
N LEU A 705 -9.16 33.26 28.70
CA LEU A 705 -7.93 33.03 29.47
C LEU A 705 -8.20 33.06 30.97
N ASP A 706 -8.89 34.11 31.45
CA ASP A 706 -9.25 34.28 32.87
C ASP A 706 -10.13 33.13 33.41
N GLN A 707 -10.80 32.40 32.51
CA GLN A 707 -11.69 31.28 32.83
C GLN A 707 -11.05 29.90 32.61
N PHE A 708 -9.77 29.80 32.29
CA PHE A 708 -9.10 28.53 31.95
C PHE A 708 -9.37 27.41 32.97
N GLU A 709 -9.09 27.66 34.24
CA GLU A 709 -9.32 26.67 35.31
C GLU A 709 -10.81 26.35 35.51
N LYS A 710 -11.71 27.34 35.35
CA LYS A 710 -13.17 27.12 35.43
C LYS A 710 -13.66 26.22 34.28
N ARG A 711 -13.12 26.42 33.07
CA ARG A 711 -13.42 25.60 31.87
C ARG A 711 -12.88 24.19 32.01
N LYS A 712 -11.67 24.06 32.57
CA LYS A 712 -11.03 22.77 32.86
C LYS A 712 -11.85 21.94 33.84
N GLU A 713 -12.30 22.55 34.93
CA GLU A 713 -13.15 21.87 35.92
C GLU A 713 -14.53 21.51 35.36
N LEU A 714 -15.13 22.40 34.55
CA LEU A 714 -16.38 22.10 33.85
C LEU A 714 -16.24 20.89 32.92
N LEU A 715 -15.19 20.83 32.10
CA LEU A 715 -14.95 19.69 31.22
C LEU A 715 -14.70 18.39 31.99
N ARG A 716 -14.02 18.45 33.14
CA ARG A 716 -13.87 17.29 34.05
C ARG A 716 -15.22 16.79 34.57
N SER A 717 -16.10 17.71 34.96
CA SER A 717 -17.45 17.36 35.41
C SER A 717 -18.25 16.67 34.29
N LEU A 718 -18.20 17.22 33.08
CA LEU A 718 -18.86 16.63 31.90
C LEU A 718 -18.29 15.25 31.52
N ASP A 719 -16.96 15.07 31.56
CA ASP A 719 -16.27 13.78 31.32
C ASP A 719 -16.66 12.75 32.38
N THR A 720 -16.69 13.14 33.66
CA THR A 720 -17.10 12.26 34.76
C THR A 720 -18.55 11.82 34.61
N GLN A 721 -19.47 12.76 34.33
CA GLN A 721 -20.86 12.43 34.08
C GLN A 721 -21.04 11.49 32.86
N MET A 722 -20.26 11.70 31.79
CA MET A 722 -20.29 10.79 30.64
C MET A 722 -19.79 9.39 31.01
N GLN A 723 -18.71 9.28 31.79
CA GLN A 723 -18.21 7.99 32.28
C GLN A 723 -19.26 7.27 33.15
N ASP A 724 -19.93 8.00 34.04
CA ASP A 724 -21.02 7.46 34.87
C ASP A 724 -22.19 6.97 34.01
N ILE A 725 -22.59 7.73 32.98
CA ILE A 725 -23.65 7.33 32.03
C ILE A 725 -23.24 6.10 31.23
N LEU A 726 -22.00 6.03 30.75
CA LEU A 726 -21.48 4.86 30.04
C LEU A 726 -21.38 3.64 30.94
N GLU A 727 -21.05 3.83 32.21
CA GLU A 727 -21.11 2.78 33.22
C GLU A 727 -22.54 2.29 33.40
N GLN A 728 -23.50 3.19 33.64
CA GLN A 728 -24.91 2.83 33.78
C GLN A 728 -25.48 2.14 32.53
N ARG A 729 -25.17 2.62 31.32
CA ARG A 729 -25.58 1.98 30.05
C ARG A 729 -25.00 0.57 29.92
N GLU A 730 -23.75 0.37 30.33
CA GLU A 730 -23.11 -0.95 30.33
C GLU A 730 -23.75 -1.89 31.38
N GLU A 731 -24.02 -1.38 32.58
CA GLU A 731 -24.74 -2.11 33.61
C GLU A 731 -26.13 -2.53 33.13
N ASP A 732 -26.91 -1.60 32.57
CA ASP A 732 -28.26 -1.86 32.04
C ASP A 732 -28.20 -2.90 30.93
N ARG A 733 -27.23 -2.80 30.02
CA ARG A 733 -26.98 -3.80 28.98
C ARG A 733 -26.72 -5.18 29.58
N ILE A 734 -25.90 -5.29 30.62
CA ILE A 734 -25.62 -6.56 31.31
C ILE A 734 -26.88 -7.08 32.03
N ILE A 735 -27.63 -6.20 32.70
CA ILE A 735 -28.86 -6.54 33.42
C ILE A 735 -29.92 -7.09 32.45
N GLU A 736 -30.12 -6.45 31.31
CA GLU A 736 -31.13 -6.79 30.30
C GLU A 736 -30.73 -7.98 29.41
N ALA A 737 -29.43 -8.24 29.23
CA ALA A 737 -28.95 -9.34 28.39
C ALA A 737 -29.45 -10.70 28.87
N ALA A 738 -29.89 -11.56 27.95
CA ALA A 738 -30.16 -12.95 28.24
C ALA A 738 -28.84 -13.73 28.42
N LEU A 739 -28.89 -14.83 29.18
CA LEU A 739 -27.78 -15.77 29.22
C LEU A 739 -27.68 -16.50 27.87
N ASP A 740 -26.48 -16.53 27.32
CA ASP A 740 -26.14 -17.28 26.12
C ASP A 740 -26.14 -18.80 26.45
N PRO A 741 -27.03 -19.59 25.83
CA PRO A 741 -27.13 -21.03 26.10
C PRO A 741 -25.83 -21.78 25.80
N GLU A 742 -25.10 -21.39 24.75
CA GLU A 742 -23.86 -22.08 24.33
C GLU A 742 -22.76 -21.85 25.36
N LYS A 743 -22.61 -20.62 25.86
CA LYS A 743 -21.62 -20.30 26.90
C LYS A 743 -21.93 -20.94 28.24
N VAL A 744 -23.21 -21.01 28.60
CA VAL A 744 -23.66 -21.72 29.81
C VAL A 744 -23.32 -23.21 29.71
N GLU A 745 -23.58 -23.84 28.57
CA GLU A 745 -23.31 -25.27 28.39
C GLU A 745 -21.80 -25.55 28.35
N ASN A 746 -21.03 -24.73 27.62
CA ASN A 746 -19.57 -24.82 27.61
C ASN A 746 -18.94 -24.73 29.01
N TYR A 747 -19.49 -23.86 29.88
CA TYR A 747 -19.04 -23.79 31.27
C TYR A 747 -19.36 -25.08 32.04
N LYS A 748 -20.59 -25.62 31.91
CA LYS A 748 -20.99 -26.85 32.59
C LYS A 748 -20.11 -28.03 32.16
N ASP A 749 -19.91 -28.20 30.86
CA ASP A 749 -19.09 -29.28 30.31
C ASP A 749 -17.64 -29.18 30.80
N SER A 750 -17.07 -27.96 30.78
CA SER A 750 -15.72 -27.70 31.30
C SER A 750 -15.62 -28.03 32.79
N TYR A 751 -16.58 -27.59 33.60
CA TYR A 751 -16.57 -27.84 35.05
C TYR A 751 -16.72 -29.33 35.35
N VAL A 752 -17.64 -30.03 34.68
CA VAL A 752 -17.86 -31.47 34.85
C VAL A 752 -16.60 -32.25 34.46
N SER A 753 -15.97 -31.94 33.33
CA SER A 753 -14.72 -32.58 32.91
C SER A 753 -13.62 -32.39 33.96
N GLN A 754 -13.41 -31.14 34.41
CA GLN A 754 -12.37 -30.84 35.41
C GLN A 754 -12.67 -31.48 36.78
N PHE A 755 -13.94 -31.57 37.17
CA PHE A 755 -14.35 -32.24 38.41
C PHE A 755 -14.04 -33.74 38.35
N VAL A 756 -14.38 -34.41 37.24
CA VAL A 756 -14.07 -35.83 37.04
C VAL A 756 -12.56 -36.06 37.01
N ASP A 757 -11.81 -35.22 36.30
CA ASP A 757 -10.36 -35.32 36.20
C ASP A 757 -9.65 -35.10 37.55
N SER A 758 -10.21 -34.23 38.41
CA SER A 758 -9.64 -33.91 39.71
C SER A 758 -10.01 -34.92 40.81
N PHE A 759 -11.10 -35.67 40.67
CA PHE A 759 -11.62 -36.57 41.70
C PHE A 759 -11.14 -38.02 41.51
N THR A 760 -9.85 -38.24 41.79
CA THR A 760 -9.17 -39.53 41.54
C THR A 760 -9.72 -40.67 42.42
N LEU A 761 -10.13 -40.37 43.65
CA LEU A 761 -10.71 -41.36 44.57
C LEU A 761 -12.03 -41.96 44.03
N ARG A 762 -12.85 -41.16 43.35
CA ARG A 762 -14.05 -41.65 42.64
C ARG A 762 -13.66 -42.70 41.60
N GLN A 763 -12.62 -42.43 40.81
CA GLN A 763 -12.15 -43.38 39.80
C GLN A 763 -11.62 -44.68 40.42
N ALA A 764 -10.89 -44.59 41.53
CA ALA A 764 -10.41 -45.79 42.24
C ALA A 764 -11.57 -46.69 42.70
N LEU A 765 -12.68 -46.11 43.17
CA LEU A 765 -13.87 -46.85 43.57
C LEU A 765 -14.63 -47.46 42.38
N ILE A 766 -14.64 -46.78 41.22
CA ILE A 766 -15.17 -47.31 39.96
C ILE A 766 -14.37 -48.53 39.50
N ASP A 767 -13.04 -48.44 39.54
CA ASP A 767 -12.14 -49.52 39.12
C ASP A 767 -12.30 -50.78 40.00
N LEU A 768 -12.75 -50.61 41.26
CA LEU A 768 -13.06 -51.69 42.21
C LEU A 768 -14.50 -52.22 42.11
N ASP A 769 -15.33 -51.70 41.21
CA ASP A 769 -16.76 -52.02 41.09
C ASP A 769 -17.56 -51.67 42.37
N TRP A 770 -17.12 -50.67 43.14
CA TRP A 770 -17.80 -50.20 44.36
C TRP A 770 -18.71 -48.98 44.11
N TRP A 771 -18.73 -48.48 42.87
CA TRP A 771 -19.40 -47.24 42.49
C TRP A 771 -20.57 -47.49 41.55
N THR A 772 -21.73 -46.92 41.88
CA THR A 772 -22.94 -46.93 41.05
C THR A 772 -23.44 -45.51 40.79
N GLN A 773 -24.09 -45.28 39.65
CA GLN A 773 -24.71 -44.00 39.30
C GLN A 773 -26.20 -44.23 39.03
N ASP A 774 -27.05 -43.52 39.78
CA ASP A 774 -28.51 -43.63 39.72
C ASP A 774 -29.16 -42.26 39.50
N GLU A 775 -30.32 -42.23 38.82
CA GLU A 775 -31.14 -41.02 38.71
C GLU A 775 -31.74 -40.63 40.08
N LEU A 776 -31.75 -39.33 40.36
CA LEU A 776 -32.29 -38.79 41.60
C LEU A 776 -33.81 -38.60 41.55
N ASP A 777 -34.57 -39.57 42.09
CA ASP A 777 -36.04 -39.51 42.16
C ASP A 777 -36.61 -38.41 43.10
N ASN A 778 -35.87 -38.04 44.16
CA ASN A 778 -36.29 -37.02 45.13
C ASN A 778 -35.09 -36.17 45.62
N PRO A 779 -34.97 -34.90 45.15
CA PRO A 779 -33.83 -34.05 45.44
C PRO A 779 -33.61 -33.70 46.92
N ASP A 780 -34.67 -33.73 47.73
CA ASP A 780 -34.63 -33.35 49.14
C ASP A 780 -34.24 -34.50 50.08
N ALA A 781 -34.12 -35.73 49.56
CA ALA A 781 -33.85 -36.91 50.38
C ALA A 781 -32.37 -37.01 50.83
N ILE A 782 -31.45 -36.42 50.05
CA ILE A 782 -30.00 -36.54 50.26
C ILE A 782 -29.42 -35.12 50.33
N PRO A 783 -28.74 -34.74 51.43
CA PRO A 783 -28.14 -33.42 51.52
C PRO A 783 -27.01 -33.29 50.49
N PRO A 784 -27.01 -32.26 49.63
CA PRO A 784 -25.94 -32.04 48.66
C PRO A 784 -24.68 -31.50 49.33
N SER A 785 -23.52 -31.90 48.82
CA SER A 785 -22.23 -31.23 49.00
C SER A 785 -22.02 -30.26 47.84
N GLY A 786 -21.54 -29.06 48.11
CA GLY A 786 -21.33 -28.04 47.08
C GLY A 786 -21.52 -26.63 47.60
N TYR A 787 -21.74 -25.68 46.70
CA TYR A 787 -21.93 -24.27 47.07
C TYR A 787 -22.93 -23.56 46.18
N ARG A 788 -23.52 -22.50 46.76
CA ARG A 788 -24.40 -21.58 46.07
C ARG A 788 -23.82 -20.17 46.19
N ARG A 789 -23.33 -19.61 45.09
CA ARG A 789 -22.62 -18.31 45.07
C ARG A 789 -23.12 -17.42 43.92
N TRP A 790 -22.87 -16.12 44.08
CA TRP A 790 -23.11 -15.13 43.03
C TRP A 790 -21.83 -14.92 42.23
N TYR A 791 -21.94 -14.97 40.91
CA TYR A 791 -20.83 -14.72 39.98
C TYR A 791 -21.19 -13.61 39.00
N PRO A 792 -20.21 -12.88 38.42
CA PRO A 792 -20.49 -11.91 37.38
C PRO A 792 -21.26 -12.53 36.22
N LYS A 793 -22.30 -11.85 35.72
CA LYS A 793 -23.12 -12.30 34.58
C LYS A 793 -22.39 -12.11 33.24
N GLN A 794 -21.49 -11.14 33.18
CA GLN A 794 -20.78 -10.70 31.97
C GLN A 794 -20.15 -11.85 31.15
N PRO A 795 -19.52 -12.90 31.72
CA PRO A 795 -18.95 -13.99 30.90
C PRO A 795 -20.00 -14.83 30.15
N PHE A 796 -21.27 -14.78 30.55
CA PHE A 796 -22.34 -15.64 30.04
C PHE A 796 -23.27 -14.93 29.04
N ILE A 797 -22.89 -13.78 28.47
CA ILE A 797 -23.70 -13.04 27.47
C ILE A 797 -22.99 -13.03 26.10
N GLU A 798 -23.74 -12.91 25.01
CA GLU A 798 -23.30 -13.12 23.61
C GLU A 798 -22.03 -12.32 23.20
N ASP A 799 -21.92 -11.06 23.62
CA ASP A 799 -20.85 -10.12 23.20
C ASP A 799 -19.44 -10.34 23.81
N GLN A 800 -19.26 -11.33 24.70
CA GLN A 800 -17.98 -11.52 25.43
C GLN A 800 -17.14 -12.68 24.87
N ARG A 801 -15.80 -12.58 24.96
CA ARG A 801 -14.91 -13.66 24.49
C ARG A 801 -15.07 -14.92 25.34
N VAL A 802 -15.10 -16.08 24.67
CA VAL A 802 -15.31 -17.41 25.28
C VAL A 802 -14.25 -17.74 26.35
N ASP A 803 -13.02 -17.25 26.19
CA ASP A 803 -11.88 -17.56 27.06
C ASP A 803 -12.05 -17.09 28.53
N TYR A 804 -12.89 -16.08 28.78
CA TYR A 804 -13.14 -15.57 30.14
C TYR A 804 -13.93 -16.53 31.02
N VAL A 805 -14.75 -17.40 30.41
CA VAL A 805 -15.58 -18.38 31.13
C VAL A 805 -14.73 -19.43 31.85
N GLN A 806 -13.58 -19.80 31.27
CA GLN A 806 -12.66 -20.80 31.80
C GLN A 806 -11.88 -20.33 33.04
N HIS A 807 -11.84 -19.01 33.31
CA HIS A 807 -11.06 -18.42 34.42
C HIS A 807 -11.90 -18.14 35.68
N LEU A 808 -13.20 -18.48 35.67
CA LEU A 808 -14.06 -18.41 36.85
C LEU A 808 -13.75 -19.50 37.90
N ASP A 809 -12.94 -20.51 37.54
CA ASP A 809 -12.66 -21.67 38.39
C ASP A 809 -11.57 -21.41 39.42
N THR A 810 -11.98 -21.01 40.62
CA THR A 810 -11.09 -20.98 41.79
C THR A 810 -11.47 -21.95 42.91
N ASN A 811 -12.32 -22.97 42.66
CA ASN A 811 -12.74 -23.84 43.76
C ASN A 811 -13.14 -25.30 43.43
N ILE A 812 -12.82 -25.86 42.25
CA ILE A 812 -13.09 -27.29 41.97
C ILE A 812 -12.36 -28.18 42.98
N ALA A 813 -11.06 -27.92 43.22
CA ALA A 813 -10.28 -28.65 44.23
C ALA A 813 -10.97 -28.62 45.59
N SER A 814 -11.31 -27.42 46.10
CA SER A 814 -12.04 -27.27 47.37
C SER A 814 -13.41 -27.98 47.41
N HIS A 815 -14.10 -28.07 46.27
CA HIS A 815 -15.35 -28.82 46.17
C HIS A 815 -15.09 -30.33 46.28
N VAL A 816 -14.10 -30.84 45.54
CA VAL A 816 -13.65 -32.24 45.61
C VAL A 816 -13.18 -32.59 47.03
N THR A 817 -12.38 -31.73 47.68
CA THR A 817 -11.94 -31.89 49.07
C THR A 817 -13.13 -32.05 50.02
N ALA A 818 -14.14 -31.17 49.92
CA ALA A 818 -15.32 -31.23 50.79
C ALA A 818 -16.16 -32.52 50.57
N VAL A 819 -16.20 -33.02 49.33
CA VAL A 819 -16.84 -34.30 49.02
C VAL A 819 -16.06 -35.46 49.62
N ILE A 820 -14.73 -35.48 49.46
CA ILE A 820 -13.84 -36.50 50.01
C ILE A 820 -13.93 -36.53 51.54
N GLU A 821 -13.83 -35.38 52.21
CA GLU A 821 -13.93 -35.27 53.67
C GLU A 821 -15.24 -35.87 54.18
N ARG A 822 -16.37 -35.51 53.56
CA ARG A 822 -17.67 -36.09 53.91
C ARG A 822 -17.71 -37.60 53.71
N MET A 823 -17.20 -38.07 52.57
CA MET A 823 -17.19 -39.49 52.26
C MET A 823 -16.33 -40.27 53.28
N LEU A 824 -15.19 -39.73 53.67
CA LEU A 824 -14.31 -40.32 54.68
C LEU A 824 -14.91 -40.28 56.08
N ASP A 825 -15.64 -39.22 56.43
CA ASP A 825 -16.39 -39.14 57.70
C ASP A 825 -17.47 -40.23 57.77
N GLU A 826 -18.20 -40.47 56.69
CA GLU A 826 -19.19 -41.55 56.58
C GLU A 826 -18.53 -42.94 56.63
N CYS A 827 -17.33 -43.10 56.05
CA CYS A 827 -16.57 -44.36 56.06
C CYS A 827 -15.81 -44.61 57.37
N ASN A 828 -15.55 -43.59 58.18
CA ASN A 828 -14.70 -43.65 59.37
C ASN A 828 -15.05 -44.78 60.38
N PRO A 829 -16.33 -45.13 60.64
CA PRO A 829 -16.68 -46.27 61.51
C PRO A 829 -16.21 -47.63 60.98
N TYR A 830 -15.94 -47.73 59.68
CA TYR A 830 -15.58 -48.93 58.93
C TYR A 830 -14.12 -48.93 58.47
N LEU A 831 -13.32 -47.98 58.96
CA LEU A 831 -11.89 -47.88 58.68
C LEU A 831 -11.10 -48.11 59.95
N THR A 832 -10.18 -49.08 59.90
CA THR A 832 -9.23 -49.28 61.00
C THR A 832 -8.23 -48.11 61.03
N ALA A 833 -8.08 -47.45 62.17
CA ALA A 833 -7.16 -46.34 62.33
C ALA A 833 -5.75 -46.80 62.72
N GLU A 834 -4.73 -46.27 62.04
CA GLU A 834 -3.35 -46.60 62.30
C GLU A 834 -2.43 -45.37 62.25
N THR A 835 -1.42 -45.33 63.11
CA THR A 835 -0.46 -44.23 63.17
C THR A 835 0.97 -44.68 62.92
N VAL A 836 1.70 -43.90 62.11
CA VAL A 836 3.10 -44.15 61.76
C VAL A 836 3.98 -42.99 62.25
N SER A 837 5.13 -43.33 62.82
CA SER A 837 6.01 -42.38 63.51
C SER A 837 6.83 -41.45 62.59
N SER A 838 6.97 -41.78 61.30
CA SER A 838 7.68 -40.94 60.31
C SER A 838 7.32 -41.32 58.88
N HIS A 839 7.53 -40.39 57.95
CA HIS A 839 7.28 -40.59 56.52
C HIS A 839 8.17 -41.71 55.92
N ASP A 840 9.39 -41.87 56.40
CA ASP A 840 10.33 -42.89 55.89
C ASP A 840 9.90 -44.32 56.29
N ALA A 841 9.15 -44.46 57.40
CA ALA A 841 8.64 -45.75 57.88
C ALA A 841 7.33 -46.17 57.19
N VAL A 842 6.75 -45.30 56.37
CA VAL A 842 5.44 -45.53 55.72
C VAL A 842 5.47 -46.72 54.75
N PRO A 843 6.44 -46.87 53.83
CA PRO A 843 6.43 -47.98 52.87
C PRO A 843 6.55 -49.34 53.55
N ASP A 844 7.45 -49.46 54.53
CA ASP A 844 7.62 -50.70 55.30
C ASP A 844 6.33 -51.08 56.03
N ARG A 845 5.66 -50.08 56.62
CA ARG A 845 4.40 -50.33 57.34
C ARG A 845 3.26 -50.70 56.40
N VAL A 846 3.14 -50.03 55.25
CA VAL A 846 2.16 -50.39 54.22
C VAL A 846 2.41 -51.82 53.74
N ALA A 847 3.65 -52.23 53.51
CA ALA A 847 3.99 -53.61 53.12
C ALA A 847 3.58 -54.65 54.19
N GLU A 848 3.81 -54.36 55.47
CA GLU A 848 3.35 -55.22 56.58
C GLU A 848 1.83 -55.37 56.63
N LEU A 849 1.08 -54.27 56.40
CA LEU A 849 -0.38 -54.29 56.38
C LEU A 849 -0.92 -55.04 55.16
N CYS A 850 -0.33 -54.82 53.99
CA CYS A 850 -0.67 -55.54 52.76
C CYS A 850 -0.50 -57.06 52.93
N ALA A 851 0.57 -57.52 53.61
CA ALA A 851 0.79 -58.94 53.85
C ALA A 851 -0.25 -59.59 54.79
N GLY A 852 -0.99 -58.80 55.58
CA GLY A 852 -1.93 -59.29 56.59
C GLY A 852 -3.42 -59.17 56.24
N LYS A 853 -3.79 -58.35 55.25
CA LYS A 853 -5.17 -57.82 55.12
C LYS A 853 -5.79 -57.85 53.70
N ASN A 854 -5.26 -58.62 52.74
CA ASN A 854 -5.81 -58.72 51.36
C ASN A 854 -6.13 -57.35 50.73
N PRO A 855 -5.11 -56.54 50.40
CA PRO A 855 -5.29 -55.20 49.84
C PRO A 855 -5.85 -55.23 48.41
N VAL A 856 -6.73 -54.27 48.07
CA VAL A 856 -7.30 -54.11 46.73
C VAL A 856 -6.90 -52.80 46.07
N ALA A 857 -6.66 -51.73 46.83
CA ALA A 857 -6.14 -50.47 46.30
C ALA A 857 -5.42 -49.65 47.39
N LEU A 858 -4.44 -48.86 46.97
CA LEU A 858 -3.71 -47.92 47.83
C LEU A 858 -3.95 -46.50 47.32
N ILE A 859 -4.52 -45.62 48.13
CA ILE A 859 -4.69 -44.21 47.80
C ILE A 859 -3.70 -43.40 48.64
N ALA A 860 -2.76 -42.75 47.96
CA ALA A 860 -1.79 -41.87 48.58
C ALA A 860 -2.31 -40.42 48.57
N GLY A 861 -2.43 -39.83 49.76
CA GLY A 861 -2.93 -38.48 49.96
C GLY A 861 -1.87 -37.40 49.70
N ARG A 862 -1.58 -36.63 50.75
CA ARG A 862 -0.62 -35.51 50.77
C ARG A 862 0.74 -35.83 50.11
N TYR A 863 1.42 -34.77 49.66
CA TYR A 863 2.67 -34.86 48.88
C TYR A 863 3.76 -35.74 49.50
N ARG A 864 4.03 -35.62 50.81
CA ARG A 864 5.14 -36.33 51.47
C ARG A 864 4.90 -37.84 51.62
N PRO A 865 3.73 -38.33 52.12
CA PRO A 865 3.41 -39.76 52.09
C PRO A 865 3.46 -40.35 50.69
N ARG A 866 2.90 -39.64 49.70
CA ARG A 866 2.93 -40.05 48.30
C ARG A 866 4.35 -40.21 47.77
N LEU A 867 5.24 -39.26 48.08
CA LEU A 867 6.65 -39.31 47.70
C LEU A 867 7.37 -40.49 48.37
N ALA A 868 7.05 -40.80 49.63
CA ALA A 868 7.63 -41.93 50.36
C ALA A 868 7.27 -43.27 49.70
N ILE A 869 6.01 -43.45 49.30
CA ILE A 869 5.57 -44.64 48.54
C ILE A 869 6.27 -44.71 47.18
N ARG A 870 6.26 -43.63 46.39
CA ARG A 870 6.87 -43.60 45.04
C ARG A 870 8.39 -43.85 45.04
N ASN A 871 9.08 -43.47 46.12
CA ASN A 871 10.52 -43.67 46.25
C ASN A 871 10.90 -45.03 46.87
N SER A 872 9.92 -45.85 47.24
CA SER A 872 10.18 -47.16 47.82
C SER A 872 10.56 -48.18 46.73
N ASP A 873 11.42 -49.14 47.08
CA ASP A 873 11.79 -50.24 46.19
C ASP A 873 10.59 -51.15 45.84
N ALA A 874 9.50 -51.05 46.62
CA ALA A 874 8.25 -51.77 46.41
C ALA A 874 7.32 -51.10 45.38
N PHE A 875 7.64 -49.91 44.88
CA PHE A 875 6.80 -49.19 43.93
C PHE A 875 7.22 -49.47 42.48
N ASP A 876 6.28 -49.93 41.67
CA ASP A 876 6.44 -50.14 40.23
C ASP A 876 5.76 -49.01 39.45
N PRO A 877 6.51 -48.05 38.87
CA PRO A 877 5.94 -46.97 38.09
C PRO A 877 5.37 -47.42 36.73
N ASP A 878 5.75 -48.62 36.24
CA ASP A 878 5.32 -49.13 34.93
C ASP A 878 4.03 -49.97 35.02
N TYR A 879 3.53 -50.23 36.23
CA TYR A 879 2.26 -50.91 36.45
C TYR A 879 1.08 -49.96 36.17
N VAL A 880 0.21 -50.37 35.25
CA VAL A 880 -0.97 -49.59 34.84
C VAL A 880 -2.21 -50.48 34.89
N GLU A 881 -3.08 -50.24 35.88
CA GLU A 881 -4.39 -50.88 36.00
C GLU A 881 -5.50 -50.04 35.35
N SER A 882 -5.40 -48.71 35.48
CA SER A 882 -6.25 -47.72 34.80
C SER A 882 -5.46 -46.45 34.48
N GLY A 883 -6.01 -45.57 33.63
CA GLY A 883 -5.37 -44.31 33.22
C GLY A 883 -5.13 -43.30 34.35
N HIS A 884 -5.76 -43.50 35.51
CA HIS A 884 -5.63 -42.65 36.71
C HIS A 884 -4.74 -43.26 37.80
N CYS A 885 -4.21 -44.46 37.54
CA CYS A 885 -3.25 -45.13 38.41
C CYS A 885 -1.85 -44.52 38.22
N ILE A 886 -1.17 -44.18 39.32
CA ILE A 886 0.19 -43.62 39.27
C ILE A 886 1.29 -44.68 39.27
N GLY A 887 0.94 -45.95 39.52
CA GLY A 887 1.84 -47.11 39.58
C GLY A 887 1.28 -48.23 40.46
N GLY A 888 2.07 -49.26 40.70
CA GLY A 888 1.72 -50.43 41.51
C GLY A 888 2.57 -50.55 42.77
N PHE A 889 2.05 -51.18 43.81
CA PHE A 889 2.78 -51.47 45.05
C PHE A 889 2.97 -52.99 45.23
N GLN A 890 4.21 -53.44 45.06
CA GLN A 890 4.67 -54.82 45.15
C GLN A 890 5.31 -55.08 46.52
N TYR A 891 4.54 -55.66 47.45
CA TYR A 891 5.02 -55.92 48.82
C TYR A 891 5.64 -57.32 49.01
N THR A 892 5.39 -58.26 48.09
CA THR A 892 6.06 -59.58 48.01
C THR A 892 6.10 -60.08 46.56
N ASP A 893 7.11 -60.88 46.22
CA ASP A 893 7.30 -61.42 44.85
C ASP A 893 6.18 -62.38 44.39
N ASP A 894 5.42 -62.96 45.33
CA ASP A 894 4.42 -64.01 45.07
C ASP A 894 2.95 -63.52 45.16
N GLN A 895 2.71 -62.23 45.40
CA GLN A 895 1.37 -61.64 45.52
C GLN A 895 1.06 -60.66 44.38
N PRO A 896 -0.22 -60.42 44.04
CA PRO A 896 -0.60 -59.43 43.04
C PRO A 896 -0.18 -58.03 43.48
N THR A 897 0.30 -57.24 42.51
CA THR A 897 0.63 -55.82 42.67
C THR A 897 -0.65 -55.05 42.99
N VAL A 898 -0.59 -54.15 43.99
CA VAL A 898 -1.76 -53.34 44.39
C VAL A 898 -1.73 -52.02 43.61
N PRO A 899 -2.83 -51.60 42.95
CA PRO A 899 -2.86 -50.32 42.27
C PRO A 899 -2.71 -49.15 43.24
N VAL A 900 -1.92 -48.15 42.85
CA VAL A 900 -1.69 -46.93 43.62
C VAL A 900 -2.33 -45.74 42.91
N TYR A 901 -3.24 -45.07 43.62
CA TYR A 901 -3.89 -43.84 43.18
C TYR A 901 -3.33 -42.64 43.96
N SER A 902 -3.37 -41.46 43.34
CA SER A 902 -2.93 -40.22 43.97
C SER A 902 -4.13 -39.29 44.14
N GLU A 903 -4.52 -39.02 45.39
CA GLU A 903 -5.57 -38.05 45.70
C GLU A 903 -5.00 -36.92 46.57
N PRO A 904 -4.47 -35.84 45.97
CA PRO A 904 -3.74 -34.80 46.69
C PRO A 904 -4.54 -34.12 47.80
N GLU A 905 -5.87 -34.07 47.64
CA GLU A 905 -6.82 -33.38 48.51
C GLU A 905 -7.30 -34.24 49.69
N MET A 906 -6.81 -35.47 49.84
CA MET A 906 -7.25 -36.41 50.87
C MET A 906 -6.52 -36.25 52.22
N GLU A 907 -7.29 -36.25 53.32
CA GLU A 907 -6.83 -36.55 54.68
C GLU A 907 -7.62 -37.76 55.20
N PRO A 908 -7.04 -38.97 55.32
CA PRO A 908 -5.72 -39.30 55.89
C PRO A 908 -4.54 -39.31 54.90
N ASP A 909 -3.31 -39.44 55.42
CA ASP A 909 -2.07 -39.45 54.61
C ASP A 909 -2.03 -40.61 53.60
N ILE A 910 -2.53 -41.78 54.01
CA ILE A 910 -2.72 -42.96 53.15
C ILE A 910 -4.03 -43.67 53.52
N LEU A 911 -4.76 -44.11 52.50
CA LEU A 911 -5.92 -44.98 52.64
C LEU A 911 -5.64 -46.31 51.91
N LEU A 912 -5.61 -47.41 52.66
CA LEU A 912 -5.44 -48.77 52.14
C LEU A 912 -6.80 -49.46 52.12
N LEU A 913 -7.35 -49.71 50.94
CA LEU A 913 -8.61 -50.44 50.77
C LEU A 913 -8.34 -51.94 50.76
N THR A 914 -9.19 -52.72 51.44
CA THR A 914 -9.05 -54.17 51.60
C THR A 914 -10.29 -54.89 51.10
N GLU A 915 -10.16 -56.13 50.66
CA GLU A 915 -11.28 -56.93 50.17
C GLU A 915 -12.33 -57.15 51.29
N PRO A 916 -13.54 -56.59 51.18
CA PRO A 916 -14.54 -56.65 52.23
C PRO A 916 -15.37 -57.94 52.12
N THR A 917 -15.99 -58.37 53.22
CA THR A 917 -16.87 -59.55 53.23
C THR A 917 -18.21 -59.31 52.53
N THR A 918 -18.68 -58.07 52.53
CA THR A 918 -19.84 -57.58 51.78
C THR A 918 -19.38 -56.39 50.95
N GLN A 919 -19.70 -56.39 49.66
CA GLN A 919 -19.29 -55.32 48.75
C GLN A 919 -19.93 -53.99 49.19
N PRO A 920 -19.13 -52.94 49.46
CA PRO A 920 -19.64 -51.61 49.77
C PRO A 920 -20.22 -50.98 48.50
N GLU A 921 -21.23 -50.13 48.67
CA GLU A 921 -21.88 -49.45 47.55
C GLU A 921 -21.83 -47.93 47.77
N PHE A 922 -21.20 -47.23 46.82
CA PHE A 922 -21.16 -45.78 46.72
C PHE A 922 -22.05 -45.37 45.56
N THR A 923 -23.23 -44.84 45.86
CA THR A 923 -24.19 -44.45 44.82
C THR A 923 -24.16 -42.93 44.62
N GLU A 924 -23.67 -42.50 43.47
CA GLU A 924 -23.77 -41.14 42.97
C GLU A 924 -25.18 -40.90 42.44
N ARG A 925 -25.79 -39.78 42.83
CA ARG A 925 -27.13 -39.41 42.36
C ARG A 925 -27.16 -38.01 41.78
N SER A 926 -27.70 -37.89 40.57
CA SER A 926 -27.78 -36.63 39.84
C SER A 926 -29.14 -36.49 39.16
N GLU A 927 -29.52 -35.25 38.83
CA GLU A 927 -30.72 -34.94 38.03
C GLU A 927 -30.48 -35.13 36.52
N SER A 928 -29.22 -35.29 36.11
CA SER A 928 -28.78 -35.48 34.73
C SER A 928 -27.75 -36.62 34.62
N ASP A 929 -27.36 -37.01 33.40
CA ASP A 929 -26.30 -38.00 33.17
C ASP A 929 -24.91 -37.55 33.69
N ALA A 930 -24.76 -36.29 34.09
CA ALA A 930 -23.52 -35.73 34.63
C ALA A 930 -23.39 -35.97 36.16
N PRO A 931 -22.16 -36.17 36.68
CA PRO A 931 -21.92 -36.45 38.11
C PRO A 931 -22.22 -35.27 39.04
N VAL A 932 -22.30 -34.05 38.52
CA VAL A 932 -22.53 -32.82 39.29
C VAL A 932 -23.69 -32.05 38.68
N ASP A 933 -24.65 -31.65 39.50
CA ASP A 933 -25.79 -30.82 39.08
C ASP A 933 -25.38 -29.35 39.11
N ILE A 934 -25.29 -28.72 37.94
CA ILE A 934 -24.91 -27.31 37.79
C ILE A 934 -26.08 -26.49 37.25
N LYS A 935 -26.61 -25.59 38.07
CA LYS A 935 -27.65 -24.65 37.71
C LYS A 935 -27.13 -23.22 37.73
N ILE A 936 -27.23 -22.54 36.59
CA ILE A 936 -26.89 -21.12 36.42
C ILE A 936 -28.19 -20.38 36.12
N THR A 937 -28.62 -19.53 37.05
CA THR A 937 -29.85 -18.75 36.93
C THR A 937 -29.49 -17.28 36.85
N ALA A 938 -30.07 -16.55 35.89
CA ALA A 938 -29.97 -15.10 35.86
C ALA A 938 -30.61 -14.52 37.13
N THR A 939 -29.97 -13.52 37.72
CA THR A 939 -30.54 -12.86 38.90
C THR A 939 -31.68 -11.95 38.49
N ASP A 940 -32.86 -12.19 39.04
CA ASP A 940 -33.97 -11.26 38.98
C ASP A 940 -34.45 -10.88 40.39
N ARG A 941 -35.40 -9.94 40.46
CA ARG A 941 -35.93 -9.45 41.73
C ARG A 941 -36.70 -10.53 42.50
N GLU A 942 -37.24 -11.54 41.84
CA GLU A 942 -38.00 -12.63 42.47
C GLU A 942 -37.03 -13.61 43.14
N LEU A 943 -35.97 -14.01 42.44
CA LEU A 943 -34.88 -14.84 42.95
C LEU A 943 -34.18 -14.18 44.13
N MET A 944 -33.94 -12.86 44.10
CA MET A 944 -33.35 -12.16 45.23
C MET A 944 -34.21 -12.23 46.49
N ARG A 945 -35.53 -12.03 46.36
CA ARG A 945 -36.49 -12.15 47.48
C ARG A 945 -36.56 -13.58 48.01
N GLU A 946 -36.55 -14.57 47.12
CA GLU A 946 -36.55 -15.97 47.51
C GLU A 946 -35.29 -16.34 48.31
N VAL A 947 -34.11 -15.87 47.87
CA VAL A 947 -32.83 -16.26 48.47
C VAL A 947 -32.50 -15.50 49.75
N LYS A 948 -32.76 -14.18 49.80
CA LYS A 948 -32.46 -13.33 50.97
C LYS A 948 -33.62 -13.21 51.96
N GLY A 949 -34.85 -13.48 51.51
CA GLY A 949 -36.06 -13.21 52.28
C GLY A 949 -36.50 -11.75 52.19
N ASP A 950 -37.80 -11.50 52.39
CA ASP A 950 -38.40 -10.16 52.20
C ASP A 950 -37.77 -9.08 53.09
N GLU A 951 -37.44 -9.40 54.35
CA GLU A 951 -36.86 -8.44 55.30
C GLU A 951 -35.45 -7.99 54.90
N GLU A 952 -34.61 -8.88 54.38
CA GLU A 952 -33.24 -8.54 53.94
C GLU A 952 -33.25 -7.87 52.56
N TYR A 953 -34.17 -8.28 51.68
CA TYR A 953 -34.35 -7.64 50.38
C TYR A 953 -34.81 -6.18 50.52
N GLU A 954 -35.78 -5.89 51.40
CA GLU A 954 -36.26 -4.53 51.65
C GLU A 954 -35.20 -3.61 52.28
N ALA A 955 -34.13 -4.17 52.83
CA ALA A 955 -33.01 -3.43 53.39
C ALA A 955 -31.88 -3.11 52.38
N LEU A 956 -31.92 -3.67 51.17
CA LEU A 956 -30.94 -3.40 50.11
C LEU A 956 -31.15 -2.00 49.53
N SER A 957 -30.06 -1.30 49.24
CA SER A 957 -30.12 -0.07 48.44
C SER A 957 -30.40 -0.39 46.98
N ASP A 958 -30.85 0.60 46.20
CA ASP A 958 -31.07 0.42 44.76
C ASP A 958 -29.76 0.04 44.04
N ASP A 959 -28.61 0.53 44.50
CA ASP A 959 -27.28 0.18 43.99
C ASP A 959 -26.94 -1.28 44.30
N ASP A 960 -27.23 -1.77 45.51
CA ASP A 960 -27.02 -3.19 45.86
C ASP A 960 -27.91 -4.12 45.02
N ILE A 961 -29.14 -3.69 44.72
CA ILE A 961 -30.06 -4.45 43.85
C ILE A 961 -29.51 -4.48 42.42
N ARG A 962 -29.00 -3.35 41.90
CA ARG A 962 -28.39 -3.29 40.56
C ARG A 962 -27.13 -4.15 40.46
N ASP A 963 -26.24 -4.12 41.44
CA ASP A 963 -25.06 -5.00 41.49
C ASP A 963 -25.46 -6.49 41.48
N LEU A 964 -26.51 -6.86 42.21
CA LEU A 964 -27.01 -8.25 42.19
C LEU A 964 -27.63 -8.64 40.84
N LEU A 965 -28.36 -7.75 40.16
CA LEU A 965 -28.91 -8.01 38.82
C LEU A 965 -27.83 -8.23 37.75
N GLN A 966 -26.64 -7.67 37.95
CA GLN A 966 -25.47 -7.91 37.10
C GLN A 966 -24.75 -9.24 37.38
N ARG A 967 -25.31 -10.09 38.25
CA ARG A 967 -24.75 -11.39 38.63
C ARG A 967 -25.62 -12.53 38.16
N VAL A 968 -25.06 -13.73 38.17
CA VAL A 968 -25.78 -15.01 38.06
C VAL A 968 -25.71 -15.76 39.37
N ARG A 969 -26.79 -16.44 39.72
CA ARG A 969 -26.78 -17.42 40.80
C ARG A 969 -26.27 -18.73 40.25
N MET A 970 -25.12 -19.16 40.73
CA MET A 970 -24.55 -20.46 40.41
C MET A 970 -24.76 -21.40 41.59
N GLN A 971 -25.39 -22.53 41.32
CA GLN A 971 -25.64 -23.63 42.25
C GLN A 971 -24.96 -24.87 41.68
N ILE A 972 -23.96 -25.36 42.39
CA ILE A 972 -23.20 -26.56 42.03
C ILE A 972 -23.38 -27.53 43.18
N GLU A 973 -23.96 -28.68 42.90
CA GLU A 973 -24.36 -29.67 43.90
C GLU A 973 -23.95 -31.08 43.47
N TYR A 974 -23.37 -31.79 44.43
CA TYR A 974 -22.96 -33.18 44.33
C TYR A 974 -23.68 -33.98 45.41
N ARG A 975 -24.21 -35.17 45.07
CA ARG A 975 -24.93 -36.03 46.01
C ARG A 975 -24.39 -37.45 45.95
N LEU A 976 -24.02 -37.95 47.12
CA LEU A 976 -23.48 -39.30 47.31
C LEU A 976 -24.20 -39.97 48.47
N THR A 977 -24.55 -41.24 48.30
CA THR A 977 -24.99 -42.12 49.40
C THR A 977 -24.05 -43.29 49.52
N VAL A 978 -23.66 -43.60 50.76
CA VAL A 978 -22.72 -44.67 51.07
C VAL A 978 -23.42 -45.75 51.90
N ASP A 979 -23.43 -47.00 51.40
CA ASP A 979 -23.92 -48.17 52.13
C ASP A 979 -22.76 -49.14 52.41
N ILE A 980 -22.34 -49.19 53.68
CA ILE A 980 -21.24 -50.04 54.15
C ILE A 980 -21.71 -50.84 55.37
N SER A 981 -21.42 -52.13 55.36
CA SER A 981 -21.78 -53.06 56.44
C SER A 981 -20.58 -53.71 57.14
N ASP A 982 -19.38 -53.68 56.53
CA ASP A 982 -18.18 -54.37 56.99
C ASP A 982 -16.93 -53.45 56.99
N ASP A 983 -15.80 -53.90 57.55
CA ASP A 983 -14.50 -53.19 57.53
C ASP A 983 -13.98 -53.12 56.08
N ILE A 984 -13.77 -51.91 55.56
CA ILE A 984 -13.43 -51.67 54.15
C ILE A 984 -11.97 -51.26 53.92
N GLY A 985 -11.22 -50.99 55.00
CA GLY A 985 -9.83 -50.60 54.85
C GLY A 985 -9.17 -50.05 56.11
N ILE A 986 -7.98 -49.50 55.90
CA ILE A 986 -7.12 -48.95 56.94
C ILE A 986 -6.76 -47.52 56.57
N ARG A 987 -7.04 -46.59 57.47
CA ARG A 987 -6.54 -45.22 57.38
C ARG A 987 -5.23 -45.09 58.14
N ILE A 988 -4.22 -44.55 57.49
CA ILE A 988 -2.89 -44.38 58.06
C ILE A 988 -2.62 -42.87 58.18
N SER A 989 -2.36 -42.43 59.41
CA SER A 989 -1.97 -41.05 59.71
C SER A 989 -0.53 -41.00 60.22
N ILE A 990 0.25 -40.00 59.82
CA ILE A 990 1.63 -39.84 60.26
C ILE A 990 1.67 -38.86 61.43
N GLU A 991 2.35 -39.22 62.52
CA GLU A 991 2.59 -38.28 63.62
C GLU A 991 3.50 -37.15 63.14
N GLU A 992 2.97 -35.93 62.98
CA GLU A 992 3.78 -34.75 62.65
C GLU A 992 4.74 -34.45 63.82
N SER A 993 6.05 -34.71 63.62
CA SER A 993 7.14 -34.29 64.51
C SER A 993 7.74 -32.96 64.12
#